data_AF-A0A3N5R7M3-F1
#
_entry.id   AF-A0A3N5R7M3-F1
#
_cell.length_a   1.000
_cell.length_b   1.000
_cell.length_c   1.000
_cell.angle_alpha   90.00
_cell.angle_beta   90.00
_cell.angle_gamma   90.00
#
_symmetry.space_group_name_H-M   'P 1'
#
loop_
_entity.id
_entity.type
_entity.pdbx_description
1 polymer ?
#
loop_
_entity_poly.entity_id
_entity_poly.type
_entity_poly.pdbx_seq_one_letter_code
_entity_poly.pdbx_strand_id
1 'polypeptide(L)'
;MPTAGAGDFAPDGKKLIYSPLFRDFRTWKRYEGGWAQDLFVMDLETLNLKPIAPSKRTERDPMWIGDKIYFVSDRTGTLNLFSTDLATDETKQLTHSTEADVRWASSDNRRWIIYESLGELAVFDTTTSEEKKISIQVPDDGLARRPSRVPVDKFIEEFDLSPRGERALFVARGDVFTAPIEKGVPRNLTHSSRSHDRGAAWSPEGARIAYISDASGEDQVWLVDQEGAGKPEPQTNVVESMLFALRWSPDGQRLAFSDKLGKLHVLTIADKTTVEVADERRGLLTDFAWSPCGGHLAIRLSNSNELSSLWIWSVADNQLRRTTSELFDAFSPAWDPKGEYLFFLSRRQFAPQISSVEWNFAGNRGTGIFGVALRKDVKNLFAPESDEVQIAVKPEPAPARPEGDKKPEEAKPDAGLKPAERVVTKIEFEGLADRVIRVPVEADNLGQLSAVKGHLLYTVSGARFYGRDSSQKTRLQIFDLAKREAATLVDDVAGHAVSADGSKVLVRSGAVFSLVDVKPKGGEKKPVSTKELAVDRVPVEEFAEVFDEVWRRYRDFFYVRNMHGYDWKAIGDRYRKLLPHVAHRSDLNYVLGEMISELNAGHCYIEGGDFELPERPRVGLPGARFELDQAVGRYRIAAILRGENEEEKYRSPLTEVGIDVAVGDYVLAIDG
;
A
#
# COMPACT_ATOMS: atom_id res chain seq x y z
N MET A 1 -30.15 -29.79 -4.04
CA MET A 1 -29.33 -29.09 -3.04
C MET A 1 -28.97 -27.71 -3.58
N PRO A 2 -29.48 -26.60 -3.03
CA PRO A 2 -29.19 -25.28 -3.56
C PRO A 2 -27.75 -24.82 -3.28
N THR A 3 -27.11 -25.32 -2.20
CA THR A 3 -25.67 -25.15 -1.90
C THR A 3 -25.15 -26.39 -1.17
N ALA A 4 -23.94 -26.85 -1.50
CA ALA A 4 -23.24 -27.92 -0.78
C ALA A 4 -21.74 -27.62 -0.76
N GLY A 5 -21.12 -27.85 0.40
CA GLY A 5 -19.66 -27.84 0.60
C GLY A 5 -19.10 -29.25 0.51
N ALA A 6 -18.27 -29.65 1.50
CA ALA A 6 -17.74 -31.00 1.60
C ALA A 6 -18.82 -32.01 2.03
N GLY A 7 -18.71 -33.25 1.56
CA GLY A 7 -19.63 -34.34 1.89
C GLY A 7 -19.17 -35.71 1.39
N ASP A 8 -19.81 -36.76 1.89
CA ASP A 8 -19.52 -38.16 1.56
C ASP A 8 -20.80 -39.02 1.59
N PHE A 9 -20.85 -40.06 0.77
CA PHE A 9 -22.03 -40.92 0.66
C PHE A 9 -21.99 -42.05 1.69
N ALA A 10 -23.18 -42.43 2.18
CA ALA A 10 -23.35 -43.69 2.88
C ALA A 10 -22.97 -44.88 1.96
N PRO A 11 -22.51 -46.02 2.51
CA PRO A 11 -22.13 -47.19 1.71
C PRO A 11 -23.21 -47.72 0.77
N ASP A 12 -24.49 -47.50 1.08
CA ASP A 12 -25.63 -47.89 0.25
C ASP A 12 -26.07 -46.82 -0.77
N GLY A 13 -25.45 -45.64 -0.74
CA GLY A 13 -25.75 -44.50 -1.60
C GLY A 13 -27.10 -43.82 -1.33
N LYS A 14 -27.83 -44.20 -0.26
CA LYS A 14 -29.17 -43.65 0.03
C LYS A 14 -29.14 -42.39 0.89
N LYS A 15 -28.02 -42.17 1.59
CA LYS A 15 -27.79 -41.01 2.44
C LYS A 15 -26.48 -40.33 2.10
N LEU A 16 -26.39 -39.05 2.44
CA LEU A 16 -25.21 -38.20 2.24
C LEU A 16 -24.94 -37.44 3.53
N ILE A 17 -23.73 -37.51 4.08
CA ILE A 17 -23.25 -36.53 5.06
C ILE A 17 -22.69 -35.33 4.29
N TYR A 18 -23.08 -34.12 4.65
CA TYR A 18 -22.54 -32.92 4.01
C TYR A 18 -22.58 -31.69 4.92
N SER A 19 -21.76 -30.69 4.59
CA SER A 19 -21.91 -29.34 5.10
C SER A 19 -22.56 -28.42 4.05
N PRO A 20 -23.55 -27.59 4.40
CA PRO A 20 -24.12 -26.60 3.48
C PRO A 20 -23.13 -25.48 3.11
N LEU A 21 -22.05 -25.32 3.88
CA LEU A 21 -21.05 -24.26 3.75
C LEU A 21 -19.65 -24.83 3.52
N PHE A 22 -18.83 -24.11 2.76
CA PHE A 22 -17.41 -24.44 2.52
C PHE A 22 -16.51 -23.30 3.00
N ARG A 23 -15.54 -23.60 3.88
CA ARG A 23 -14.65 -22.58 4.51
C ARG A 23 -13.17 -22.96 4.56
N ASP A 24 -12.76 -23.97 3.81
CA ASP A 24 -11.51 -24.68 4.06
C ASP A 24 -10.22 -23.82 4.01
N PHE A 25 -10.20 -22.87 3.08
CA PHE A 25 -9.04 -22.02 2.82
C PHE A 25 -9.10 -20.66 3.51
N ARG A 26 -9.90 -20.52 4.57
CA ARG A 26 -9.94 -19.29 5.36
C ARG A 26 -8.88 -19.32 6.46
N THR A 27 -8.17 -18.21 6.58
CA THR A 27 -7.16 -17.91 7.60
C THR A 27 -7.79 -17.47 8.92
N TRP A 28 -8.71 -18.28 9.46
CA TRP A 28 -9.45 -17.95 10.67
C TRP A 28 -9.72 -19.22 11.49
N LYS A 29 -8.93 -19.47 12.55
CA LYS A 29 -9.14 -20.60 13.47
C LYS A 29 -10.16 -20.22 14.55
N ARG A 30 -10.84 -21.21 15.14
CA ARG A 30 -11.77 -20.99 16.28
C ARG A 30 -12.86 -19.97 15.93
N TYR A 31 -13.50 -20.14 14.79
CA TYR A 31 -14.58 -19.25 14.38
C TYR A 31 -15.92 -19.70 14.97
N GLU A 32 -16.74 -18.74 15.40
CA GLU A 32 -18.09 -18.98 15.98
C GLU A 32 -19.19 -18.15 15.31
N GLY A 33 -18.87 -17.44 14.21
CA GLY A 33 -19.88 -16.65 13.49
C GLY A 33 -20.77 -17.52 12.60
N GLY A 34 -21.69 -16.88 11.86
CA GLY A 34 -22.72 -17.59 11.07
C GLY A 34 -22.22 -18.45 9.89
N TRP A 35 -20.90 -18.53 9.69
CA TRP A 35 -20.23 -19.41 8.72
C TRP A 35 -19.46 -20.57 9.39
N ALA A 36 -19.66 -20.80 10.69
CA ALA A 36 -19.21 -22.04 11.34
C ALA A 36 -19.95 -23.19 10.65
N GLN A 37 -19.21 -24.21 10.24
CA GLN A 37 -19.78 -25.29 9.43
C GLN A 37 -20.53 -26.25 10.33
N ASP A 38 -21.77 -26.57 9.95
CA ASP A 38 -22.56 -27.66 10.51
C ASP A 38 -22.55 -28.85 9.55
N LEU A 39 -22.76 -30.04 10.09
CA LEU A 39 -22.89 -31.27 9.32
C LEU A 39 -24.32 -31.83 9.39
N PHE A 40 -24.83 -32.29 8.26
CA PHE A 40 -26.15 -32.89 8.14
C PHE A 40 -26.08 -34.22 7.38
N VAL A 41 -26.75 -35.25 7.89
CA VAL A 41 -27.11 -36.41 7.09
C VAL A 41 -28.41 -36.11 6.37
N MET A 42 -28.37 -36.14 5.03
CA MET A 42 -29.54 -36.08 4.17
C MET A 42 -29.95 -37.46 3.71
N ASP A 43 -31.22 -37.79 3.85
CA ASP A 43 -31.85 -38.91 3.18
C ASP A 43 -32.26 -38.51 1.75
N LEU A 44 -31.75 -39.20 0.73
CA LEU A 44 -31.92 -38.76 -0.66
C LEU A 44 -33.32 -39.05 -1.23
N GLU A 45 -34.08 -39.95 -0.59
CA GLU A 45 -35.44 -40.29 -1.01
C GLU A 45 -36.46 -39.32 -0.40
N THR A 46 -36.33 -39.06 0.91
CA THR A 46 -37.28 -38.22 1.67
C THR A 46 -36.87 -36.75 1.74
N LEU A 47 -35.61 -36.44 1.43
CA LEU A 47 -34.98 -35.12 1.60
C LEU A 47 -34.95 -34.63 3.06
N ASN A 48 -35.11 -35.54 4.03
CA ASN A 48 -35.00 -35.23 5.44
C ASN A 48 -33.54 -34.96 5.84
N LEU A 49 -33.33 -33.96 6.69
CA LEU A 49 -32.03 -33.57 7.20
C LEU A 49 -31.93 -33.83 8.71
N LYS A 50 -30.87 -34.53 9.13
CA LYS A 50 -30.50 -34.73 10.54
C LYS A 50 -29.17 -34.04 10.84
N PRO A 51 -29.08 -33.09 11.79
CA PRO A 51 -27.80 -32.51 12.20
C PRO A 51 -26.94 -33.56 12.90
N ILE A 52 -25.63 -33.52 12.66
CA ILE A 52 -24.63 -34.41 13.29
C ILE A 52 -23.73 -33.59 14.19
N ALA A 53 -23.65 -34.00 15.46
CA ALA A 53 -22.74 -33.45 16.47
C ALA A 53 -22.68 -31.90 16.52
N PRO A 54 -23.83 -31.21 16.62
CA PRO A 54 -23.88 -29.75 16.51
C PRO A 54 -22.99 -29.06 17.55
N SER A 55 -22.40 -27.94 17.15
CA SER A 55 -21.43 -27.19 17.94
C SER A 55 -21.49 -25.71 17.60
N LYS A 56 -20.95 -24.85 18.47
CA LYS A 56 -20.73 -23.43 18.13
C LYS A 56 -19.51 -23.23 17.23
N ARG A 57 -18.71 -24.29 17.10
CA ARG A 57 -17.42 -24.36 16.42
C ARG A 57 -17.60 -25.06 15.07
N THR A 58 -16.52 -25.24 14.32
CA THR A 58 -16.63 -25.78 12.97
C THR A 58 -16.66 -27.30 12.98
N GLU A 59 -17.56 -27.88 12.18
CA GLU A 59 -17.70 -29.31 11.94
C GLU A 59 -17.51 -29.55 10.44
N ARG A 60 -16.43 -30.20 10.05
CA ARG A 60 -15.97 -30.20 8.64
C ARG A 60 -15.25 -31.49 8.24
N ASP A 61 -14.96 -31.60 6.95
CA ASP A 61 -14.32 -32.76 6.32
C ASP A 61 -14.99 -34.09 6.72
N PRO A 62 -16.32 -34.23 6.53
CA PRO A 62 -17.03 -35.42 6.95
C PRO A 62 -16.66 -36.63 6.08
N MET A 63 -16.54 -37.79 6.71
CA MET A 63 -16.24 -39.07 6.08
C MET A 63 -17.19 -40.14 6.65
N TRP A 64 -17.75 -40.98 5.79
CA TRP A 64 -18.66 -42.04 6.20
C TRP A 64 -17.95 -43.40 6.21
N ILE A 65 -17.83 -44.03 7.38
CA ILE A 65 -17.19 -45.35 7.51
C ILE A 65 -18.08 -46.25 8.36
N GLY A 66 -18.69 -47.26 7.72
CA GLY A 66 -19.59 -48.18 8.38
C GLY A 66 -20.83 -47.48 8.95
N ASP A 67 -21.03 -47.60 10.27
CA ASP A 67 -22.12 -47.02 11.05
C ASP A 67 -21.76 -45.67 11.71
N LYS A 68 -20.58 -45.11 11.38
CA LYS A 68 -20.05 -43.88 11.98
C LYS A 68 -19.76 -42.81 10.95
N ILE A 69 -19.92 -41.58 11.40
CA ILE A 69 -19.42 -40.38 10.72
C ILE A 69 -18.15 -39.94 11.41
N TYR A 70 -17.07 -39.82 10.65
CA TYR A 70 -15.82 -39.21 11.09
C TYR A 70 -15.77 -37.78 10.55
N PHE A 71 -15.22 -36.85 11.32
CA PHE A 71 -15.14 -35.45 10.93
C PHE A 71 -14.07 -34.74 11.75
N VAL A 72 -13.72 -33.54 11.31
CA VAL A 72 -12.76 -32.68 11.98
C VAL A 72 -13.50 -31.54 12.68
N SER A 73 -13.13 -31.26 13.93
CA SER A 73 -13.74 -30.16 14.69
C SER A 73 -12.78 -29.46 15.64
N ASP A 74 -12.95 -28.15 15.80
CA ASP A 74 -12.23 -27.31 16.76
C ASP A 74 -13.08 -27.02 18.02
N ARG A 75 -14.07 -27.88 18.32
CA ARG A 75 -14.89 -27.79 19.56
C ARG A 75 -14.07 -27.78 20.84
N THR A 76 -12.84 -28.31 20.80
CA THR A 76 -11.88 -28.32 21.90
C THR A 76 -10.72 -27.31 21.73
N GLY A 77 -10.84 -26.35 20.81
CA GLY A 77 -9.89 -25.24 20.60
C GLY A 77 -8.94 -25.39 19.40
N THR A 78 -8.61 -26.63 19.04
CA THR A 78 -7.76 -27.00 17.89
C THR A 78 -8.48 -28.08 17.10
N LEU A 79 -8.41 -28.03 15.77
CA LEU A 79 -9.04 -29.02 14.90
C LEU A 79 -8.47 -30.41 15.22
N ASN A 80 -9.34 -31.31 15.64
CA ASN A 80 -9.02 -32.71 15.91
C ASN A 80 -10.02 -33.61 15.22
N LEU A 81 -9.67 -34.89 15.06
CA LEU A 81 -10.56 -35.91 14.53
C LEU A 81 -11.58 -36.33 15.59
N PHE A 82 -12.83 -36.43 15.20
CA PHE A 82 -13.95 -36.92 15.98
C PHE A 82 -14.71 -37.99 15.20
N SER A 83 -15.51 -38.79 15.92
CA SER A 83 -16.49 -39.69 15.32
C SER A 83 -17.83 -39.60 16.04
N THR A 84 -18.92 -39.72 15.30
CA THR A 84 -20.28 -39.89 15.83
C THR A 84 -20.86 -41.22 15.37
N ASP A 85 -21.38 -41.99 16.33
CA ASP A 85 -22.16 -43.20 16.07
C ASP A 85 -23.59 -42.85 15.65
N LEU A 86 -24.05 -43.36 14.50
CA LEU A 86 -25.35 -42.99 13.95
C LEU A 86 -26.54 -43.63 14.67
N ALA A 87 -26.32 -44.69 15.45
CA ALA A 87 -27.36 -45.38 16.21
C ALA A 87 -27.54 -44.74 17.59
N THR A 88 -26.45 -44.35 18.25
CA THR A 88 -26.49 -43.79 19.62
C THR A 88 -26.39 -42.27 19.68
N ASP A 89 -26.00 -41.62 18.58
CA ASP A 89 -25.62 -40.19 18.51
C ASP A 89 -24.45 -39.81 19.45
N GLU A 90 -23.71 -40.80 19.96
CA GLU A 90 -22.53 -40.58 20.80
C GLU A 90 -21.37 -40.03 19.96
N THR A 91 -20.79 -38.91 20.42
CA THR A 91 -19.64 -38.28 19.77
C THR A 91 -18.38 -38.46 20.61
N LYS A 92 -17.30 -38.93 19.98
CA LYS A 92 -16.01 -39.21 20.62
C LYS A 92 -14.89 -38.45 19.93
N GLN A 93 -13.99 -37.86 20.71
CA GLN A 93 -12.72 -37.31 20.25
C GLN A 93 -11.69 -38.42 20.03
N LEU A 94 -10.99 -38.38 18.90
CA LEU A 94 -10.05 -39.43 18.47
C LEU A 94 -8.60 -38.96 18.52
N THR A 95 -8.33 -37.69 18.20
CA THR A 95 -7.00 -37.06 18.33
C THR A 95 -7.04 -35.92 19.34
N HIS A 96 -5.90 -35.57 19.95
CA HIS A 96 -5.84 -34.66 21.11
C HIS A 96 -4.76 -33.57 20.98
N SER A 97 -4.46 -33.16 19.75
CA SER A 97 -3.49 -32.10 19.48
C SER A 97 -3.99 -30.76 20.03
N THR A 98 -3.10 -30.02 20.72
CA THR A 98 -3.36 -28.66 21.23
C THR A 98 -2.67 -27.58 20.42
N GLU A 99 -1.75 -27.95 19.52
CA GLU A 99 -0.92 -26.99 18.76
C GLU A 99 -1.09 -27.10 17.25
N ALA A 100 -1.41 -28.29 16.75
CA ALA A 100 -1.52 -28.60 15.33
C ALA A 100 -2.97 -28.94 14.97
N ASP A 101 -3.54 -28.21 14.02
CA ASP A 101 -4.85 -28.54 13.46
C ASP A 101 -4.74 -29.80 12.58
N VAL A 102 -5.68 -30.73 12.76
CA VAL A 102 -5.96 -31.79 11.78
C VAL A 102 -6.67 -31.15 10.60
N ARG A 103 -6.10 -31.24 9.39
CA ARG A 103 -6.68 -30.63 8.19
C ARG A 103 -6.83 -31.62 7.04
N TRP A 104 -7.84 -31.36 6.20
CA TRP A 104 -8.09 -32.12 4.97
C TRP A 104 -8.16 -33.63 5.18
N ALA A 105 -8.84 -34.03 6.26
CA ALA A 105 -9.02 -35.44 6.53
C ALA A 105 -9.80 -36.12 5.40
N SER A 106 -9.28 -37.24 4.92
CA SER A 106 -9.88 -38.03 3.85
C SER A 106 -9.75 -39.52 4.17
N SER A 107 -10.76 -40.30 3.80
CA SER A 107 -10.79 -41.74 4.07
C SER A 107 -10.76 -42.60 2.81
N ASP A 108 -10.40 -43.87 2.98
CA ASP A 108 -10.65 -44.94 2.01
C ASP A 108 -12.07 -45.56 2.12
N ASN A 109 -12.92 -44.96 2.97
CA ASN A 109 -14.28 -45.37 3.32
C ASN A 109 -14.35 -46.77 3.96
N ARG A 110 -13.24 -47.25 4.54
CA ARG A 110 -13.14 -48.60 5.14
C ARG A 110 -12.50 -48.59 6.52
N ARG A 111 -11.29 -48.04 6.64
CA ARG A 111 -10.47 -48.14 7.87
C ARG A 111 -9.56 -46.93 8.07
N TRP A 112 -8.99 -46.42 6.99
CA TRP A 112 -7.91 -45.46 7.10
C TRP A 112 -8.42 -44.05 6.90
N ILE A 113 -7.94 -43.14 7.73
CA ILE A 113 -8.13 -41.70 7.57
C ILE A 113 -6.74 -41.08 7.46
N ILE A 114 -6.51 -40.30 6.41
CA ILE A 114 -5.26 -39.56 6.19
C ILE A 114 -5.56 -38.08 6.34
N TYR A 115 -4.69 -37.33 7.02
CA TYR A 115 -4.80 -35.89 7.18
C TYR A 115 -3.43 -35.22 7.26
N GLU A 116 -3.43 -33.90 7.07
CA GLU A 116 -2.29 -33.03 7.32
C GLU A 116 -2.31 -32.50 8.76
N SER A 117 -1.12 -32.31 9.33
CA SER A 117 -0.88 -31.71 10.64
C SER A 117 0.49 -31.01 10.66
N LEU A 118 0.50 -29.67 10.68
CA LEU A 118 1.71 -28.82 10.66
C LEU A 118 2.76 -29.19 9.59
N GLY A 119 2.30 -29.43 8.36
CA GLY A 119 3.13 -29.76 7.20
C GLY A 119 3.52 -31.23 7.10
N GLU A 120 3.10 -32.08 8.05
CA GLU A 120 3.30 -33.53 8.00
C GLU A 120 1.99 -34.25 7.69
N LEU A 121 2.09 -35.47 7.15
CA LEU A 121 0.94 -36.35 6.96
C LEU A 121 0.88 -37.39 8.07
N ALA A 122 -0.33 -37.70 8.51
CA ALA A 122 -0.60 -38.79 9.44
C ALA A 122 -1.72 -39.69 8.92
N VAL A 123 -1.66 -40.95 9.32
CA VAL A 123 -2.71 -41.95 9.09
C VAL A 123 -3.28 -42.36 10.44
N PHE A 124 -4.60 -42.35 10.52
CA PHE A 124 -5.35 -42.84 11.65
C PHE A 124 -6.08 -44.14 11.28
N ASP A 125 -5.95 -45.12 12.15
CA ASP A 125 -6.64 -46.40 12.07
C ASP A 125 -7.96 -46.36 12.85
N THR A 126 -9.10 -46.43 12.17
CA THR A 126 -10.39 -46.37 12.86
C THR A 126 -10.71 -47.61 13.69
N THR A 127 -9.98 -48.72 13.50
CA THR A 127 -10.20 -49.99 14.22
C THR A 127 -9.39 -50.09 15.50
N THR A 128 -8.15 -49.61 15.49
CA THR A 128 -7.26 -49.62 16.67
C THR A 128 -7.23 -48.28 17.41
N SER A 129 -7.71 -47.20 16.77
CA SER A 129 -7.56 -45.81 17.25
C SER A 129 -6.10 -45.37 17.38
N GLU A 130 -5.20 -45.94 16.58
CA GLU A 130 -3.79 -45.57 16.53
C GLU A 130 -3.51 -44.54 15.42
N GLU A 131 -2.63 -43.60 15.71
CA GLU A 131 -2.11 -42.61 14.77
C GLU A 131 -0.67 -42.93 14.41
N LYS A 132 -0.33 -42.83 13.11
CA LYS A 132 1.03 -43.01 12.60
C LYS A 132 1.38 -41.90 11.62
N LYS A 133 2.48 -41.19 11.90
CA LYS A 133 3.07 -40.21 10.97
C LYS A 133 3.65 -40.89 9.73
N ILE A 134 3.46 -40.27 8.56
CA ILE A 134 4.10 -40.63 7.30
C ILE A 134 5.11 -39.54 6.94
N SER A 135 6.34 -39.97 6.68
CA SER A 135 7.32 -39.13 5.99
C SER A 135 7.24 -39.40 4.49
N ILE A 136 7.01 -38.36 3.70
CA ILE A 136 7.06 -38.42 2.24
C ILE A 136 8.22 -37.55 1.79
N GLN A 137 9.09 -38.11 0.96
CA GLN A 137 10.12 -37.36 0.26
C GLN A 137 9.70 -37.22 -1.20
N VAL A 138 9.43 -35.99 -1.62
CA VAL A 138 9.14 -35.65 -3.02
C VAL A 138 10.43 -35.12 -3.65
N PRO A 139 11.02 -35.81 -4.64
CA PRO A 139 12.12 -35.26 -5.42
C PRO A 139 11.65 -34.00 -6.14
N ASP A 140 12.43 -32.92 -6.03
CA ASP A 140 12.17 -31.61 -6.64
C ASP A 140 13.47 -31.07 -7.26
N ASP A 141 13.36 -30.50 -8.46
CA ASP A 141 14.48 -29.86 -9.17
C ASP A 141 14.83 -28.48 -8.57
N GLY A 142 14.02 -27.96 -7.64
CA GLY A 142 14.29 -26.75 -6.87
C GLY A 142 14.08 -25.46 -7.65
N LEU A 143 13.32 -25.51 -8.76
CA LEU A 143 13.19 -24.38 -9.70
C LEU A 143 12.70 -23.10 -9.01
N ALA A 144 11.67 -23.19 -8.17
CA ALA A 144 11.09 -22.05 -7.45
C ALA A 144 12.00 -21.50 -6.33
N ARG A 145 12.98 -22.28 -5.86
CA ARG A 145 13.95 -21.89 -4.83
C ARG A 145 15.27 -21.39 -5.41
N ARG A 146 15.46 -21.52 -6.73
CA ARG A 146 16.73 -21.16 -7.38
C ARG A 146 16.93 -19.65 -7.34
N PRO A 147 18.11 -19.16 -6.95
CA PRO A 147 18.46 -17.76 -7.10
C PRO A 147 18.29 -17.31 -8.56
N SER A 148 17.69 -16.14 -8.74
CA SER A 148 17.32 -15.63 -10.06
C SER A 148 17.42 -14.10 -10.10
N ARG A 149 17.60 -13.56 -11.30
CA ARG A 149 17.57 -12.12 -11.52
C ARG A 149 16.18 -11.72 -12.01
N VAL A 150 15.49 -10.89 -11.24
CA VAL A 150 14.08 -10.55 -11.48
C VAL A 150 13.97 -9.08 -11.91
N PRO A 151 13.38 -8.78 -13.08
CA PRO A 151 13.12 -7.39 -13.48
C PRO A 151 12.06 -6.77 -12.56
N VAL A 152 12.28 -5.50 -12.17
CA VAL A 152 11.43 -4.81 -11.18
C VAL A 152 10.67 -3.60 -11.72
N ASP A 153 10.64 -3.41 -13.04
CA ASP A 153 9.94 -2.30 -13.70
C ASP A 153 8.44 -2.23 -13.36
N LYS A 154 7.83 -3.38 -13.04
CA LYS A 154 6.42 -3.50 -12.63
C LYS A 154 6.19 -3.44 -11.13
N PHE A 155 7.24 -3.39 -10.33
CA PHE A 155 7.21 -3.45 -8.86
C PHE A 155 7.75 -2.15 -8.22
N ILE A 156 7.70 -1.03 -8.94
CA ILE A 156 8.12 0.27 -8.40
C ILE A 156 7.06 0.80 -7.42
N GLU A 157 7.45 0.88 -6.15
CA GLU A 157 6.62 1.29 -5.02
C GLU A 157 6.78 2.77 -4.71
N GLU A 158 8.02 3.25 -4.66
CA GLU A 158 8.36 4.63 -4.37
C GLU A 158 9.38 5.17 -5.38
N PHE A 159 9.43 6.49 -5.51
CA PHE A 159 10.39 7.17 -6.36
C PHE A 159 10.68 8.57 -5.86
N ASP A 160 11.88 9.04 -6.14
CA ASP A 160 12.35 10.39 -5.83
C ASP A 160 13.38 10.83 -6.88
N LEU A 161 13.96 12.03 -6.71
CA LEU A 161 14.87 12.63 -7.67
C LEU A 161 16.14 13.14 -6.98
N SER A 162 17.28 13.03 -7.66
CA SER A 162 18.54 13.61 -7.18
C SER A 162 18.43 15.15 -7.07
N PRO A 163 19.32 15.82 -6.30
CA PRO A 163 19.18 17.24 -5.99
C PRO A 163 18.97 18.18 -7.18
N ARG A 164 19.52 17.87 -8.37
CA ARG A 164 19.30 18.65 -9.61
C ARG A 164 18.68 17.83 -10.74
N GLY A 165 18.16 16.64 -10.46
CA GLY A 165 17.49 15.79 -11.43
C GLY A 165 18.39 15.12 -12.47
N GLU A 166 19.62 14.78 -12.10
CA GLU A 166 20.55 13.98 -12.91
C GLU A 166 20.26 12.47 -12.84
N ARG A 167 19.71 12.00 -11.70
CA ARG A 167 19.32 10.61 -11.46
C ARG A 167 17.96 10.53 -10.77
N ALA A 168 17.18 9.53 -11.13
CA ALA A 168 15.98 9.13 -10.38
C ALA A 168 16.36 8.11 -9.29
N LEU A 169 15.63 8.13 -8.19
CA LEU A 169 15.64 7.12 -7.13
C LEU A 169 14.37 6.28 -7.26
N PHE A 170 14.49 4.97 -7.11
CA PHE A 170 13.35 4.05 -7.11
C PHE A 170 13.48 3.07 -5.95
N VAL A 171 12.37 2.72 -5.33
CA VAL A 171 12.25 1.57 -4.43
C VAL A 171 11.41 0.53 -5.13
N ALA A 172 11.92 -0.70 -5.21
CA ALA A 172 11.19 -1.80 -5.80
C ALA A 172 11.58 -3.14 -5.17
N ARG A 173 10.59 -3.93 -4.76
CA ARG A 173 10.76 -5.28 -4.21
C ARG A 173 11.82 -5.34 -3.10
N GLY A 174 11.75 -4.39 -2.17
CA GLY A 174 12.64 -4.32 -1.02
C GLY A 174 14.08 -3.84 -1.30
N ASP A 175 14.37 -3.35 -2.51
CA ASP A 175 15.67 -2.78 -2.85
C ASP A 175 15.58 -1.31 -3.31
N VAL A 176 16.66 -0.57 -3.07
CA VAL A 176 16.81 0.85 -3.43
C VAL A 176 17.70 1.00 -4.66
N PHE A 177 17.20 1.69 -5.68
CA PHE A 177 17.87 1.86 -6.97
C PHE A 177 18.08 3.32 -7.33
N THR A 178 19.17 3.62 -8.03
CA THR A 178 19.29 4.89 -8.77
C THR A 178 19.39 4.64 -10.27
N ALA A 179 18.64 5.40 -11.07
CA ALA A 179 18.67 5.33 -12.53
C ALA A 179 19.13 6.66 -13.15
N PRO A 180 19.99 6.64 -14.18
CA PRO A 180 20.41 7.87 -14.87
C PRO A 180 19.26 8.47 -15.67
N ILE A 181 19.18 9.80 -15.72
CA ILE A 181 18.25 10.51 -16.59
C ILE A 181 18.78 10.57 -18.03
N GLU A 182 20.09 10.80 -18.22
CA GLU A 182 20.67 10.95 -19.57
C GLU A 182 21.64 9.84 -19.96
N LYS A 183 22.67 9.61 -19.12
CA LYS A 183 23.81 8.75 -19.45
C LYS A 183 24.25 7.97 -18.21
N GLY A 184 24.70 6.74 -18.42
CA GLY A 184 25.19 5.84 -17.38
C GLY A 184 24.33 4.59 -17.27
N VAL A 185 24.55 3.83 -16.20
CA VAL A 185 23.80 2.60 -15.87
C VAL A 185 22.98 2.80 -14.60
N PRO A 186 21.85 2.08 -14.44
CA PRO A 186 21.18 1.98 -13.16
C PRO A 186 22.07 1.25 -12.14
N ARG A 187 21.84 1.54 -10.86
CA ARG A 187 22.51 0.92 -9.72
C ARG A 187 21.45 0.39 -8.77
N ASN A 188 21.61 -0.84 -8.31
CA ASN A 188 20.99 -1.31 -7.08
C ASN A 188 21.97 -0.96 -5.94
N LEU A 189 21.49 -0.31 -4.88
CA LEU A 189 22.36 0.18 -3.80
C LEU A 189 22.37 -0.74 -2.58
N THR A 190 21.40 -1.64 -2.49
CA THR A 190 21.13 -2.42 -1.28
C THR A 190 21.39 -3.91 -1.48
N HIS A 191 21.00 -4.45 -2.64
CA HIS A 191 21.28 -5.84 -3.04
C HIS A 191 20.89 -6.88 -1.97
N SER A 192 19.68 -6.81 -1.43
CA SER A 192 19.25 -7.68 -0.33
C SER A 192 18.00 -8.49 -0.66
N SER A 193 18.05 -9.79 -0.40
CA SER A 193 16.86 -10.65 -0.29
C SER A 193 16.46 -10.89 1.17
N ARG A 194 17.14 -10.27 2.13
CA ARG A 194 17.00 -10.52 3.59
C ARG A 194 16.47 -9.30 4.35
N SER A 195 16.00 -8.30 3.62
CA SER A 195 15.47 -7.07 4.20
C SER A 195 14.49 -6.43 3.24
N HIS A 196 13.62 -5.59 3.79
CA HIS A 196 12.71 -4.74 3.05
C HIS A 196 13.19 -3.29 3.14
N ASP A 197 13.95 -2.85 2.13
CA ASP A 197 14.46 -1.49 2.06
C ASP A 197 13.47 -0.58 1.35
N ARG A 198 13.07 0.53 1.99
CA ARG A 198 11.99 1.42 1.55
C ARG A 198 12.18 2.87 2.02
N GLY A 199 11.27 3.78 1.68
CA GLY A 199 11.31 5.15 2.21
C GLY A 199 12.59 5.89 1.86
N ALA A 200 13.11 5.73 0.65
CA ALA A 200 14.45 6.21 0.28
C ALA A 200 14.43 7.70 -0.12
N ALA A 201 15.48 8.45 0.24
CA ALA A 201 15.64 9.86 -0.07
C ALA A 201 17.12 10.25 -0.26
N TRP A 202 17.39 11.11 -1.25
CA TRP A 202 18.71 11.70 -1.48
C TRP A 202 19.10 12.67 -0.37
N SER A 203 20.35 12.62 0.05
CA SER A 203 20.92 13.71 0.84
C SER A 203 20.95 15.00 -0.01
N PRO A 204 20.80 16.19 0.60
CA PRO A 204 20.72 17.45 -0.15
C PRO A 204 21.95 17.73 -1.02
N GLU A 205 23.13 17.27 -0.57
CA GLU A 205 24.37 17.35 -1.34
C GLU A 205 24.49 16.28 -2.43
N GLY A 206 23.64 15.25 -2.41
CA GLY A 206 23.61 14.19 -3.42
C GLY A 206 24.68 13.11 -3.23
N ALA A 207 25.41 13.08 -2.11
CA ALA A 207 26.47 12.09 -1.88
C ALA A 207 25.94 10.77 -1.29
N ARG A 208 24.81 10.81 -0.59
CA ARG A 208 24.28 9.67 0.17
C ARG A 208 22.79 9.49 -0.08
N ILE A 209 22.33 8.25 0.10
CA ILE A 209 20.91 7.90 0.16
C ILE A 209 20.60 7.46 1.58
N ALA A 210 19.54 8.03 2.16
CA ALA A 210 18.93 7.49 3.36
C ALA A 210 17.75 6.63 2.99
N TYR A 211 17.52 5.56 3.74
CA TYR A 211 16.39 4.66 3.54
C TYR A 211 16.03 3.98 4.87
N ILE A 212 14.85 3.39 4.92
CA ILE A 212 14.38 2.57 6.05
C ILE A 212 14.64 1.11 5.68
N SER A 213 15.22 0.34 6.60
CA SER A 213 15.46 -1.09 6.41
C SER A 213 15.40 -1.84 7.73
N ASP A 214 14.84 -3.04 7.67
CA ASP A 214 14.75 -4.02 8.75
C ASP A 214 15.88 -5.05 8.73
N ALA A 215 16.96 -4.81 7.99
CA ALA A 215 18.14 -5.70 7.95
C ALA A 215 18.76 -5.99 9.34
N SER A 216 18.48 -5.14 10.33
CA SER A 216 18.86 -5.33 11.75
C SER A 216 17.81 -6.04 12.62
N GLY A 217 16.70 -6.51 12.04
CA GLY A 217 15.57 -7.18 12.69
C GLY A 217 14.34 -6.28 12.93
N GLU A 218 14.57 -4.98 13.14
CA GLU A 218 13.54 -3.92 13.23
C GLU A 218 13.88 -2.80 12.25
N ASP A 219 12.87 -2.06 11.81
CA ASP A 219 13.05 -0.89 10.94
C ASP A 219 13.99 0.13 11.59
N GLN A 220 15.10 0.40 10.92
CA GLN A 220 16.03 1.47 11.28
C GLN A 220 16.24 2.41 10.08
N VAL A 221 16.78 3.59 10.34
CA VAL A 221 17.27 4.48 9.30
C VAL A 221 18.68 4.06 8.92
N TRP A 222 18.92 3.84 7.63
CA TRP A 222 20.22 3.44 7.06
C TRP A 222 20.75 4.50 6.12
N LEU A 223 22.07 4.52 5.95
CA LEU A 223 22.76 5.32 4.94
C LEU A 223 23.62 4.44 4.04
N VAL A 224 23.61 4.78 2.76
CA VAL A 224 24.51 4.22 1.74
C VAL A 224 25.05 5.34 0.85
N ASP A 225 26.26 5.16 0.33
CA ASP A 225 26.84 6.05 -0.68
C ASP A 225 26.04 5.96 -2.01
N GLN A 226 25.86 7.08 -2.72
CA GLN A 226 25.10 7.09 -3.98
C GLN A 226 25.70 6.23 -5.10
N GLU A 227 26.98 5.89 -5.00
CA GLU A 227 27.67 5.00 -5.93
C GLU A 227 27.54 3.52 -5.53
N GLY A 228 26.98 3.24 -4.35
CA GLY A 228 26.95 1.90 -3.75
C GLY A 228 28.30 1.47 -3.19
N ALA A 229 29.22 2.43 -2.95
CA ALA A 229 30.52 2.16 -2.37
C ALA A 229 30.42 1.95 -0.85
N GLY A 230 31.13 0.96 -0.33
CA GLY A 230 31.13 0.64 1.11
C GLY A 230 29.95 -0.26 1.53
N LYS A 231 29.83 -0.49 2.84
CA LYS A 231 28.69 -1.24 3.41
C LYS A 231 27.67 -0.25 3.94
N PRO A 232 26.36 -0.46 3.70
CA PRO A 232 25.34 0.35 4.35
C PRO A 232 25.44 0.25 5.87
N GLU A 233 25.11 1.33 6.58
CA GLU A 233 25.20 1.40 8.03
C GLU A 233 23.90 1.90 8.67
N PRO A 234 23.46 1.27 9.78
CA PRO A 234 22.33 1.78 10.56
C PRO A 234 22.75 3.07 11.29
N GLN A 235 21.84 4.03 11.28
CA GLN A 235 21.96 5.32 11.95
C GLN A 235 21.14 5.38 13.24
N THR A 236 20.17 4.49 13.40
CA THR A 236 19.32 4.36 14.58
C THR A 236 19.41 2.96 15.17
N ASN A 237 19.11 2.83 16.45
CA ASN A 237 18.99 1.56 17.17
C ASN A 237 17.96 1.61 18.31
N VAL A 238 16.97 2.51 18.21
CA VAL A 238 16.12 2.91 19.35
C VAL A 238 14.62 2.68 19.14
N VAL A 239 14.18 2.36 17.92
CA VAL A 239 12.75 2.28 17.61
C VAL A 239 12.35 0.84 17.29
N GLU A 240 11.64 0.20 18.23
CA GLU A 240 10.93 -1.08 18.01
C GLU A 240 9.55 -0.80 17.42
N SER A 241 9.52 -0.20 16.23
CA SER A 241 8.27 0.15 15.55
C SER A 241 8.53 0.36 14.07
N MET A 242 7.54 0.06 13.22
CA MET A 242 7.65 0.42 11.81
C MET A 242 7.82 1.92 11.59
N LEU A 243 8.77 2.30 10.73
CA LEU A 243 9.14 3.69 10.43
C LEU A 243 8.53 4.18 9.11
N PHE A 244 8.30 5.48 8.94
CA PHE A 244 7.68 6.06 7.75
C PHE A 244 8.21 7.47 7.45
N ALA A 245 7.92 7.95 6.23
CA ALA A 245 8.05 9.34 5.81
C ALA A 245 9.45 9.98 6.01
N LEU A 246 10.53 9.28 5.64
CA LEU A 246 11.90 9.79 5.79
C LEU A 246 12.15 11.09 4.98
N ARG A 247 12.67 12.15 5.61
CA ARG A 247 12.99 13.44 4.97
C ARG A 247 14.28 14.06 5.50
N TRP A 248 15.21 14.38 4.60
CA TRP A 248 16.43 15.14 4.90
C TRP A 248 16.13 16.61 5.22
N SER A 249 16.82 17.15 6.22
CA SER A 249 16.94 18.60 6.36
C SER A 249 17.78 19.15 5.20
N PRO A 250 17.44 20.32 4.62
CA PRO A 250 18.19 20.88 3.48
C PRO A 250 19.68 21.18 3.75
N ASP A 251 20.09 21.26 5.02
CA ASP A 251 21.49 21.43 5.41
C ASP A 251 22.28 20.10 5.48
N GLY A 252 21.62 18.95 5.27
CA GLY A 252 22.23 17.61 5.29
C GLY A 252 22.62 17.11 6.69
N GLN A 253 22.26 17.83 7.75
CA GLN A 253 22.68 17.52 9.12
C GLN A 253 21.71 16.61 9.87
N ARG A 254 20.45 16.55 9.44
CA ARG A 254 19.37 15.87 10.14
C ARG A 254 18.46 15.09 9.19
N LEU A 255 17.81 14.07 9.75
CA LEU A 255 16.74 13.29 9.11
C LEU A 255 15.51 13.32 10.01
N ALA A 256 14.34 13.61 9.44
CA ALA A 256 13.05 13.46 10.10
C ALA A 256 12.37 12.19 9.61
N PHE A 257 11.73 11.44 10.51
CA PHE A 257 10.94 10.25 10.19
C PHE A 257 9.90 10.02 11.28
N SER A 258 8.77 9.42 10.93
CA SER A 258 7.72 9.07 11.90
C SER A 258 7.70 7.58 12.19
N ASP A 259 7.13 7.18 13.33
CA ASP A 259 6.81 5.78 13.62
C ASP A 259 5.31 5.47 13.48
N LYS A 260 4.97 4.18 13.56
CA LYS A 260 3.59 3.67 13.53
C LYS A 260 2.71 4.26 14.64
N LEU A 261 3.28 4.74 15.74
CA LEU A 261 2.54 5.32 16.87
C LEU A 261 2.19 6.79 16.63
N GLY A 262 2.58 7.36 15.49
CA GLY A 262 2.34 8.76 15.16
C GLY A 262 3.37 9.72 15.73
N LYS A 263 4.46 9.21 16.31
CA LYS A 263 5.55 10.05 16.82
C LYS A 263 6.47 10.46 15.68
N LEU A 264 6.89 11.71 15.69
CA LEU A 264 7.88 12.24 14.76
C LEU A 264 9.22 12.38 15.47
N HIS A 265 10.25 11.81 14.86
CA HIS A 265 11.61 11.79 15.35
C HIS A 265 12.52 12.60 14.43
N VAL A 266 13.52 13.25 15.02
CA VAL A 266 14.60 13.92 14.30
C VAL A 266 15.94 13.32 14.74
N LEU A 267 16.64 12.72 13.79
CA LEU A 267 17.98 12.16 13.92
C LEU A 267 19.02 13.19 13.51
N THR A 268 20.03 13.40 14.35
CA THR A 268 21.26 14.13 14.01
C THR A 268 22.30 13.15 13.47
N ILE A 269 22.79 13.38 12.25
CA ILE A 269 23.66 12.42 11.55
C ILE A 269 25.05 12.32 12.17
N ALA A 270 25.58 13.44 12.68
CA ALA A 270 26.96 13.51 13.15
C ALA A 270 27.22 12.65 14.40
N ASP A 271 26.24 12.54 15.29
CA ASP A 271 26.36 11.84 16.58
C ASP A 271 25.32 10.73 16.77
N LYS A 272 24.45 10.50 15.77
CA LYS A 272 23.36 9.51 15.79
C LYS A 272 22.35 9.71 16.92
N THR A 273 22.23 10.93 17.44
CA THR A 273 21.24 11.26 18.47
C THR A 273 19.86 11.45 17.86
N THR A 274 18.83 10.91 18.50
CA THR A 274 17.43 11.03 18.05
C THR A 274 16.60 11.73 19.12
N VAL A 275 15.76 12.67 18.70
CA VAL A 275 14.80 13.37 19.57
C VAL A 275 13.38 13.24 19.03
N GLU A 276 12.42 12.95 19.91
CA GLU A 276 10.99 13.03 19.58
C GLU A 276 10.56 14.50 19.57
N VAL A 277 9.93 14.95 18.48
CA VAL A 277 9.57 16.37 18.26
C VAL A 277 8.06 16.62 18.15
N ALA A 278 7.26 15.59 17.86
CA ALA A 278 5.80 15.65 17.84
C ALA A 278 5.14 14.28 18.07
N ASP A 279 3.86 14.31 18.48
CA ASP A 279 3.01 13.14 18.78
C ASP A 279 1.62 13.34 18.14
N GLU A 280 1.35 12.66 17.01
CA GLU A 280 0.04 12.61 16.37
C GLU A 280 -0.76 11.41 16.88
N ARG A 281 -1.65 11.67 17.83
CA ARG A 281 -2.42 10.62 18.51
C ARG A 281 -3.53 9.99 17.69
N ARG A 282 -3.86 10.57 16.53
CA ARG A 282 -4.98 10.14 15.67
C ARG A 282 -4.55 9.43 14.39
N GLY A 283 -3.27 9.11 14.21
CA GLY A 283 -2.85 8.29 13.09
C GLY A 283 -1.39 8.44 12.72
N LEU A 284 -1.06 7.96 11.51
CA LEU A 284 0.28 8.06 10.96
C LEU A 284 0.61 9.51 10.60
N LEU A 285 1.78 9.98 11.02
CA LEU A 285 2.26 11.34 10.78
C LEU A 285 3.18 11.35 9.54
N THR A 286 2.63 11.61 8.35
CA THR A 286 3.42 11.70 7.10
C THR A 286 3.54 13.11 6.52
N ASP A 287 2.85 14.08 7.11
CA ASP A 287 2.65 15.41 6.53
C ASP A 287 3.49 16.46 7.27
N PHE A 288 4.77 16.54 6.88
CA PHE A 288 5.75 17.48 7.40
C PHE A 288 6.77 17.90 6.34
N ALA A 289 7.34 19.10 6.52
CA ALA A 289 8.31 19.68 5.59
C ALA A 289 9.35 20.52 6.32
N TRP A 290 10.63 20.33 5.97
CA TRP A 290 11.73 21.14 6.48
C TRP A 290 11.74 22.54 5.88
N SER A 291 12.11 23.53 6.68
CA SER A 291 12.40 24.88 6.18
C SER A 291 13.64 24.87 5.27
N PRO A 292 13.79 25.85 4.36
CA PRO A 292 14.93 25.91 3.43
C PRO A 292 16.29 26.00 4.13
N CYS A 293 16.31 26.47 5.37
CA CYS A 293 17.51 26.55 6.20
C CYS A 293 17.81 25.28 7.00
N GLY A 294 16.89 24.30 7.04
CA GLY A 294 16.97 23.11 7.89
C GLY A 294 16.75 23.36 9.38
N GLY A 295 16.52 24.61 9.81
CA GLY A 295 16.38 24.99 11.22
C GLY A 295 14.97 24.82 11.81
N HIS A 296 13.96 24.57 10.97
CA HIS A 296 12.57 24.42 11.39
C HIS A 296 11.88 23.29 10.64
N LEU A 297 10.88 22.67 11.27
CA LEU A 297 10.06 21.62 10.69
C LEU A 297 8.58 21.99 10.81
N ALA A 298 7.90 22.19 9.68
CA ALA A 298 6.45 22.38 9.65
C ALA A 298 5.77 21.01 9.70
N ILE A 299 4.77 20.85 10.56
CA ILE A 299 4.16 19.57 10.91
C ILE A 299 2.64 19.75 10.96
N ARG A 300 1.89 18.87 10.32
CA ARG A 300 0.43 18.79 10.52
C ARG A 300 0.12 17.96 11.77
N LEU A 301 -0.69 18.51 12.66
CA LEU A 301 -1.21 17.79 13.83
C LEU A 301 -2.73 17.98 13.97
N SER A 302 -3.41 16.93 14.41
CA SER A 302 -4.83 16.92 14.70
C SER A 302 -5.11 17.67 16.01
N ASN A 303 -6.12 18.53 15.99
CA ASN A 303 -6.61 19.23 17.16
C ASN A 303 -7.66 18.37 17.89
N SER A 304 -8.08 18.82 19.07
CA SER A 304 -9.17 18.18 19.83
C SER A 304 -10.51 18.18 19.09
N ASN A 305 -10.75 19.16 18.22
CA ASN A 305 -11.94 19.31 17.37
C ASN A 305 -11.89 18.53 16.06
N GLU A 306 -10.93 17.61 15.91
CA GLU A 306 -10.72 16.74 14.74
C GLU A 306 -10.22 17.42 13.46
N LEU A 307 -10.23 18.76 13.41
CA LEU A 307 -9.54 19.51 12.37
C LEU A 307 -8.03 19.45 12.61
N SER A 308 -7.22 19.67 11.58
CA SER A 308 -5.75 19.76 11.74
C SER A 308 -5.22 21.18 11.65
N SER A 309 -4.20 21.48 12.46
CA SER A 309 -3.41 22.72 12.37
C SER A 309 -1.99 22.41 11.90
N LEU A 310 -1.32 23.41 11.32
CA LEU A 310 0.12 23.37 11.16
C LEU A 310 0.80 23.89 12.41
N TRP A 311 1.87 23.20 12.77
CA TRP A 311 2.80 23.54 13.85
C TRP A 311 4.20 23.65 13.27
N ILE A 312 5.05 24.45 13.91
CA ILE A 312 6.46 24.56 13.54
C ILE A 312 7.29 24.19 14.77
N TRP A 313 8.14 23.18 14.60
CA TRP A 313 9.20 22.85 15.54
C TRP A 313 10.49 23.57 15.15
N SER A 314 11.24 24.05 16.14
CA SER A 314 12.49 24.79 15.95
C SER A 314 13.66 24.01 16.55
N VAL A 315 14.71 23.81 15.75
CA VAL A 315 15.95 23.13 16.17
C VAL A 315 16.66 23.91 17.27
N ALA A 316 16.62 25.24 17.21
CA ALA A 316 17.43 26.10 18.07
C ALA A 316 17.01 26.08 19.56
N ASP A 317 15.72 25.87 19.82
CA ASP A 317 15.13 25.91 21.16
C ASP A 317 14.31 24.65 21.51
N ASN A 318 14.21 23.70 20.58
CA ASN A 318 13.44 22.47 20.71
C ASN A 318 11.96 22.70 21.09
N GLN A 319 11.36 23.77 20.57
CA GLN A 319 9.97 24.12 20.88
C GLN A 319 9.06 23.93 19.66
N LEU A 320 7.89 23.32 19.89
CA LEU A 320 6.82 23.12 18.92
C LEU A 320 5.72 24.18 19.12
N ARG A 321 5.37 24.92 18.06
CA ARG A 321 4.43 26.06 18.15
C ARG A 321 3.37 26.03 17.06
N ARG A 322 2.11 26.24 17.43
CA ARG A 322 0.99 26.28 16.50
C ARG A 322 1.11 27.50 15.59
N THR A 323 0.95 27.29 14.29
CA THR A 323 1.17 28.29 13.24
C THR A 323 -0.14 28.73 12.59
N THR A 324 -1.13 27.85 12.50
CA THR A 324 -2.45 28.17 11.92
C THR A 324 -3.56 28.14 12.97
N SER A 325 -4.69 28.78 12.64
CA SER A 325 -5.92 28.68 13.44
C SER A 325 -6.48 27.25 13.47
N GLU A 326 -7.14 26.89 14.57
CA GLU A 326 -7.84 25.60 14.75
C GLU A 326 -9.24 25.55 14.11
N LEU A 327 -9.71 26.67 13.56
CA LEU A 327 -11.05 26.78 12.98
C LEU A 327 -11.21 26.06 11.64
N PHE A 328 -10.10 25.68 11.00
CA PHE A 328 -10.11 25.05 9.68
C PHE A 328 -8.94 24.08 9.54
N ASP A 329 -9.14 23.01 8.77
CA ASP A 329 -8.07 22.08 8.40
C ASP A 329 -6.95 22.78 7.65
N ALA A 330 -5.72 22.64 8.11
CA ALA A 330 -4.50 22.99 7.38
C ALA A 330 -3.61 21.75 7.23
N PHE A 331 -3.08 21.53 6.03
CA PHE A 331 -2.31 20.35 5.64
C PHE A 331 -1.40 20.64 4.44
N SER A 332 -0.49 19.71 4.11
CA SER A 332 0.48 19.82 3.01
C SER A 332 1.33 21.09 3.09
N PRO A 333 2.14 21.29 4.16
CA PRO A 333 2.99 22.46 4.31
C PRO A 333 4.09 22.49 3.24
N ALA A 334 4.32 23.65 2.64
CA ALA A 334 5.32 23.89 1.61
C ALA A 334 6.05 25.21 1.87
N TRP A 335 7.35 25.12 2.17
CA TRP A 335 8.15 26.31 2.45
C TRP A 335 8.56 27.02 1.17
N ASP A 336 8.33 28.32 1.11
CA ASP A 336 8.92 29.17 0.09
C ASP A 336 10.46 29.06 0.16
N PRO A 337 11.17 28.81 -0.96
CA PRO A 337 12.64 28.73 -0.97
C PRO A 337 13.35 29.97 -0.42
N LYS A 338 12.72 31.15 -0.41
CA LYS A 338 13.30 32.35 0.22
C LYS A 338 13.09 32.40 1.74
N GLY A 339 12.28 31.51 2.31
CA GLY A 339 11.98 31.46 3.74
C GLY A 339 11.11 32.63 4.21
N GLU A 340 10.28 33.21 3.34
CA GLU A 340 9.39 34.32 3.68
C GLU A 340 7.97 33.85 3.99
N TYR A 341 7.54 32.77 3.33
CA TYR A 341 6.21 32.18 3.46
C TYR A 341 6.27 30.68 3.80
N LEU A 342 5.28 30.23 4.58
CA LEU A 342 4.87 28.83 4.63
C LEU A 342 3.52 28.71 3.91
N PHE A 343 3.52 28.10 2.73
CA PHE A 343 2.31 27.77 1.99
C PHE A 343 1.70 26.46 2.48
N PHE A 344 0.39 26.31 2.31
CA PHE A 344 -0.35 25.11 2.73
C PHE A 344 -1.71 25.02 2.03
N LEU A 345 -2.29 23.82 2.06
CA LEU A 345 -3.65 23.57 1.64
C LEU A 345 -4.60 23.71 2.83
N SER A 346 -5.81 24.22 2.60
CA SER A 346 -6.80 24.35 3.65
C SER A 346 -8.23 24.20 3.16
N ARG A 347 -9.06 23.47 3.92
CA ARG A 347 -10.50 23.32 3.64
C ARG A 347 -11.25 24.49 4.26
N ARG A 348 -11.39 25.57 3.51
CA ARG A 348 -12.04 26.82 3.94
C ARG A 348 -13.11 27.32 2.98
N GLN A 349 -13.37 26.60 1.88
CA GLN A 349 -14.39 26.98 0.91
C GLN A 349 -15.70 26.22 1.20
N PHE A 350 -16.73 26.97 1.60
CA PHE A 350 -18.07 26.44 1.91
C PHE A 350 -19.08 26.74 0.79
N ALA A 351 -18.67 26.55 -0.47
CA ALA A 351 -19.53 26.73 -1.64
C ALA A 351 -19.94 25.36 -2.19
N PRO A 352 -21.06 24.75 -1.71
CA PRO A 352 -21.50 23.45 -2.20
C PRO A 352 -22.04 23.54 -3.63
N GLN A 353 -21.88 22.46 -4.38
CA GLN A 353 -22.59 22.25 -5.65
C GLN A 353 -24.00 21.72 -5.37
N ILE A 354 -24.93 21.92 -6.31
CA ILE A 354 -26.28 21.33 -6.25
C ILE A 354 -26.29 20.08 -7.13
N SER A 355 -26.55 18.92 -6.53
CA SER A 355 -26.73 17.67 -7.25
C SER A 355 -28.04 17.72 -8.05
N SER A 356 -27.97 17.50 -9.37
CA SER A 356 -29.15 17.54 -10.24
C SER A 356 -30.07 16.32 -10.11
N VAL A 357 -29.63 15.25 -9.42
CA VAL A 357 -30.41 14.02 -9.25
C VAL A 357 -31.26 14.07 -7.99
N GLU A 358 -30.63 14.34 -6.84
CA GLU A 358 -31.30 14.35 -5.53
C GLU A 358 -31.69 15.76 -5.05
N TRP A 359 -31.30 16.81 -5.79
CA TRP A 359 -31.49 18.21 -5.42
C TRP A 359 -30.96 18.53 -4.01
N ASN A 360 -29.73 18.08 -3.75
CA ASN A 360 -29.04 18.24 -2.46
C ASN A 360 -27.65 18.87 -2.63
N PHE A 361 -27.05 19.34 -1.53
CA PHE A 361 -25.74 19.96 -1.52
C PHE A 361 -24.60 18.93 -1.53
N ALA A 362 -23.64 19.12 -2.44
CA ALA A 362 -22.41 18.33 -2.53
C ALA A 362 -21.18 19.22 -2.26
N GLY A 363 -20.48 18.97 -1.14
CA GLY A 363 -19.32 19.73 -0.69
C GLY A 363 -17.98 19.07 -1.04
N ASN A 364 -17.70 18.83 -2.33
CA ASN A 364 -16.52 18.08 -2.77
C ASN A 364 -15.47 18.93 -3.50
N ARG A 365 -15.47 20.26 -3.35
CA ARG A 365 -14.49 21.20 -3.94
C ARG A 365 -14.15 22.31 -2.95
N GLY A 366 -13.67 21.90 -1.77
CA GLY A 366 -13.53 22.76 -0.59
C GLY A 366 -12.12 23.29 -0.31
N THR A 367 -11.10 22.81 -1.03
CA THR A 367 -9.69 23.05 -0.69
C THR A 367 -9.12 24.21 -1.50
N GLY A 368 -8.53 25.20 -0.82
CA GLY A 368 -7.75 26.28 -1.44
C GLY A 368 -6.28 26.26 -1.01
N ILE A 369 -5.47 27.11 -1.65
CA ILE A 369 -4.06 27.31 -1.30
C ILE A 369 -3.91 28.62 -0.52
N PHE A 370 -3.21 28.56 0.60
CA PHE A 370 -2.97 29.68 1.51
C PHE A 370 -1.48 29.77 1.84
N GLY A 371 -1.05 30.95 2.30
CA GLY A 371 0.30 31.16 2.78
C GLY A 371 0.30 31.99 4.06
N VAL A 372 1.19 31.69 4.99
CA VAL A 372 1.42 32.53 6.18
C VAL A 372 2.74 33.25 6.01
N ALA A 373 2.72 34.58 6.12
CA ALA A 373 3.93 35.39 6.11
C ALA A 373 4.68 35.23 7.43
N LEU A 374 5.92 34.73 7.38
CA LEU A 374 6.68 34.33 8.56
C LEU A 374 7.20 35.51 9.40
N ARG A 375 7.28 36.70 8.80
CA ARG A 375 7.70 37.95 9.46
C ARG A 375 6.69 39.07 9.19
N LYS A 376 6.66 40.09 10.04
CA LYS A 376 5.76 41.26 9.89
C LYS A 376 6.13 42.18 8.71
N ASP A 377 7.37 42.15 8.25
CA ASP A 377 7.90 42.99 7.17
C ASP A 377 7.70 42.43 5.76
N VAL A 378 7.25 41.17 5.65
CA VAL A 378 6.98 40.50 4.37
C VAL A 378 5.70 41.05 3.75
N LYS A 379 5.81 41.60 2.53
CA LYS A 379 4.67 42.15 1.79
C LYS A 379 3.76 41.05 1.27
N ASN A 380 2.44 41.29 1.31
CA ASN A 380 1.46 40.42 0.67
C ASN A 380 1.74 40.28 -0.84
N LEU A 381 2.09 39.06 -1.28
CA LEU A 381 2.37 38.72 -2.68
C LEU A 381 1.21 39.03 -3.64
N PHE A 382 -0.02 39.07 -3.13
CA PHE A 382 -1.23 39.26 -3.93
C PHE A 382 -1.99 40.55 -3.57
N ALA A 383 -1.28 41.56 -3.06
CA ALA A 383 -1.86 42.89 -2.88
C ALA A 383 -2.48 43.40 -4.21
N PRO A 384 -3.55 44.22 -4.16
CA PRO A 384 -4.10 44.84 -5.36
C PRO A 384 -3.02 45.60 -6.14
N GLU A 385 -2.97 45.40 -7.46
CA GLU A 385 -2.10 46.16 -8.35
C GLU A 385 -2.77 47.49 -8.69
N SER A 386 -1.97 48.55 -8.80
CA SER A 386 -2.43 49.89 -9.16
C SER A 386 -1.71 50.34 -10.42
N ASP A 387 -2.48 50.75 -11.42
CA ASP A 387 -1.99 51.37 -12.66
C ASP A 387 -1.71 52.87 -12.48
N GLU A 388 -1.59 53.34 -11.24
CA GLU A 388 -1.20 54.71 -10.95
C GLU A 388 0.12 55.05 -11.66
N VAL A 389 0.08 56.16 -12.41
CA VAL A 389 1.24 56.67 -13.14
C VAL A 389 2.38 56.90 -12.14
N GLN A 390 3.45 56.13 -12.25
CA GLN A 390 4.65 56.36 -11.46
C GLN A 390 5.21 57.74 -11.79
N ILE A 391 5.03 58.69 -10.87
CA ILE A 391 5.68 59.99 -10.97
C ILE A 391 7.17 59.73 -10.74
N ALA A 392 7.96 59.87 -11.81
CA ALA A 392 9.40 59.75 -11.74
C ALA A 392 9.97 60.84 -10.82
N VAL A 393 10.13 60.51 -9.54
CA VAL A 393 11.03 61.27 -8.68
C VAL A 393 12.43 60.85 -9.10
N LYS A 394 13.12 61.73 -9.82
CA LYS A 394 14.54 61.60 -10.16
C LYS A 394 15.34 61.29 -8.88
N PRO A 395 16.03 60.14 -8.80
CA PRO A 395 17.04 59.94 -7.78
C PRO A 395 18.23 60.88 -8.06
N GLU A 396 18.81 61.46 -7.01
CA GLU A 396 20.11 62.11 -7.09
C GLU A 396 21.18 61.13 -7.59
N PRO A 397 22.18 61.59 -8.38
CA PRO A 397 23.20 60.72 -8.93
C PRO A 397 24.16 60.23 -7.83
N ALA A 398 24.29 58.92 -7.67
CA ALA A 398 25.40 58.31 -6.96
C ALA A 398 26.71 58.49 -7.76
N PRO A 399 27.87 58.66 -7.10
CA PRO A 399 29.14 58.93 -7.77
C PRO A 399 29.63 57.72 -8.57
N ALA A 400 30.13 57.99 -9.77
CA ALA A 400 30.61 57.02 -10.74
C ALA A 400 31.84 56.24 -10.23
N ARG A 401 31.84 54.91 -10.45
CA ARG A 401 33.04 54.05 -10.41
C ARG A 401 33.55 53.84 -11.84
N PRO A 402 34.88 53.81 -12.06
CA PRO A 402 35.46 53.69 -13.39
C PRO A 402 35.33 52.28 -13.97
N GLU A 403 35.02 52.24 -15.27
CA GLU A 403 35.04 51.04 -16.12
C GLU A 403 36.48 50.68 -16.51
N GLY A 404 36.82 49.39 -16.41
CA GLY A 404 38.09 48.86 -16.90
C GLY A 404 38.26 47.37 -16.58
N ASP A 405 37.84 46.52 -17.52
CA ASP A 405 38.48 45.27 -17.96
C ASP A 405 37.48 44.16 -18.28
N LYS A 406 37.24 43.96 -19.57
CA LYS A 406 36.68 42.73 -20.14
C LYS A 406 37.84 41.78 -20.43
N LYS A 407 37.89 40.63 -19.74
CA LYS A 407 38.67 39.46 -20.14
C LYS A 407 37.75 38.33 -20.61
N PRO A 408 38.18 37.47 -21.54
CA PRO A 408 37.34 36.46 -22.17
C PRO A 408 37.12 35.25 -21.24
N GLU A 409 35.92 34.67 -21.30
CA GLU A 409 35.53 33.44 -20.61
C GLU A 409 36.19 32.23 -21.28
N GLU A 410 37.21 31.67 -20.64
CA GLU A 410 37.70 30.31 -20.91
C GLU A 410 36.81 29.29 -20.20
N ALA A 411 36.28 28.33 -20.97
CA ALA A 411 35.62 27.16 -20.43
C ALA A 411 36.62 26.29 -19.63
N LYS A 412 36.30 26.02 -18.36
CA LYS A 412 36.96 24.98 -17.55
C LYS A 412 35.94 24.10 -16.82
N PRO A 413 36.32 22.84 -16.54
CA PRO A 413 35.40 21.72 -16.37
C PRO A 413 34.92 21.54 -14.93
N ASP A 414 33.87 20.73 -14.81
CA ASP A 414 33.25 20.16 -13.61
C ASP A 414 34.21 20.02 -12.41
N ALA A 415 33.91 20.75 -11.34
CA ALA A 415 34.50 20.53 -10.02
C ALA A 415 33.56 21.05 -8.91
N GLY A 416 32.99 20.11 -8.15
CA GLY A 416 32.59 20.28 -6.75
C GLY A 416 31.30 21.04 -6.47
N LEU A 417 30.37 20.39 -5.75
CA LEU A 417 29.21 20.99 -5.09
C LEU A 417 29.63 22.24 -4.28
N LYS A 418 29.33 23.44 -4.79
CA LYS A 418 29.30 24.65 -3.96
C LYS A 418 28.02 24.59 -3.10
N PRO A 419 28.11 24.68 -1.76
CA PRO A 419 26.93 24.79 -0.90
C PRO A 419 26.08 25.98 -1.36
N ALA A 420 24.77 25.79 -1.46
CA ALA A 420 23.85 26.90 -1.68
C ALA A 420 24.03 27.94 -0.56
N GLU A 421 23.95 29.24 -0.90
CA GLU A 421 23.92 30.30 0.12
C GLU A 421 22.84 29.97 1.16
N ARG A 422 23.23 29.90 2.44
CA ARG A 422 22.32 29.52 3.53
C ARG A 422 21.23 30.58 3.66
N VAL A 423 20.04 30.26 3.17
CA VAL A 423 18.82 31.03 3.43
C VAL A 423 18.58 31.05 4.94
N VAL A 424 18.32 32.21 5.52
CA VAL A 424 17.98 32.34 6.95
C VAL A 424 16.48 32.49 7.10
N THR A 425 15.80 31.45 7.58
CA THR A 425 14.35 31.51 7.87
C THR A 425 14.13 32.07 9.28
N LYS A 426 13.92 33.38 9.37
CA LYS A 426 13.47 34.05 10.61
C LYS A 426 11.95 33.99 10.71
N ILE A 427 11.44 33.56 11.87
CA ILE A 427 10.00 33.44 12.14
C ILE A 427 9.67 34.30 13.36
N GLU A 428 8.65 35.14 13.22
CA GLU A 428 8.02 35.83 14.34
C GLU A 428 6.73 35.07 14.65
N PHE A 429 6.55 34.51 15.86
CA PHE A 429 5.39 33.64 16.15
C PHE A 429 4.15 34.41 16.62
N GLU A 430 4.32 35.60 17.18
CA GLU A 430 3.22 36.45 17.63
C GLU A 430 2.32 36.84 16.44
N GLY A 431 1.01 36.58 16.54
CA GLY A 431 0.03 36.88 15.48
C GLY A 431 0.30 36.16 14.15
N LEU A 432 1.00 35.01 14.17
CA LEU A 432 1.38 34.30 12.94
C LEU A 432 0.15 33.75 12.18
N ALA A 433 -0.85 33.24 12.91
CA ALA A 433 -2.09 32.75 12.31
C ALA A 433 -2.92 33.84 11.61
N ASP A 434 -2.75 35.11 12.00
CA ASP A 434 -3.48 36.25 11.43
C ASP A 434 -2.81 36.78 10.15
N ARG A 435 -1.56 36.40 9.88
CA ARG A 435 -0.79 36.76 8.67
C ARG A 435 -1.03 35.82 7.50
N VAL A 436 -2.21 35.23 7.44
CA VAL A 436 -2.61 34.32 6.36
C VAL A 436 -3.08 35.10 5.13
N ILE A 437 -2.59 34.71 3.96
CA ILE A 437 -3.03 35.18 2.64
C ILE A 437 -3.61 34.02 1.84
N ARG A 438 -4.57 34.31 0.97
CA ARG A 438 -5.11 33.34 0.00
C ARG A 438 -4.37 33.49 -1.32
N VAL A 439 -3.84 32.40 -1.86
CA VAL A 439 -3.33 32.37 -3.24
C VAL A 439 -4.53 32.43 -4.18
N PRO A 440 -4.50 33.22 -5.27
CA PRO A 440 -5.63 33.39 -6.18
C PRO A 440 -5.79 32.17 -7.12
N VAL A 441 -6.01 31.02 -6.51
CA VAL A 441 -6.36 29.75 -7.13
C VAL A 441 -7.74 29.37 -6.61
N GLU A 442 -8.64 29.02 -7.53
CA GLU A 442 -9.99 28.58 -7.18
C GLU A 442 -9.95 27.30 -6.34
N ALA A 443 -10.92 27.17 -5.43
CA ALA A 443 -10.99 26.00 -4.59
C ALA A 443 -11.42 24.77 -5.39
N ASP A 444 -10.77 23.63 -5.13
CA ASP A 444 -11.04 22.37 -5.82
C ASP A 444 -10.60 21.17 -4.95
N ASN A 445 -10.53 19.98 -5.54
CA ASN A 445 -9.88 18.80 -4.97
C ASN A 445 -8.35 18.88 -5.12
N LEU A 446 -7.78 19.87 -4.46
CA LEU A 446 -6.34 20.12 -4.44
C LEU A 446 -5.64 19.15 -3.49
N GLY A 447 -4.47 18.65 -3.90
CA GLY A 447 -3.59 17.80 -3.09
C GLY A 447 -2.12 18.04 -3.40
N GLN A 448 -1.21 17.47 -2.59
CA GLN A 448 0.25 17.54 -2.73
C GLN A 448 0.78 18.91 -3.18
N LEU A 449 1.04 19.81 -2.25
CA LEU A 449 1.58 21.14 -2.51
C LEU A 449 3.11 21.16 -2.37
N SER A 450 3.79 21.81 -3.30
CA SER A 450 5.22 22.12 -3.23
C SER A 450 5.47 23.57 -3.65
N ALA A 451 6.42 24.23 -2.99
CA ALA A 451 6.83 25.59 -3.33
C ALA A 451 8.25 25.55 -3.89
N VAL A 452 8.42 26.11 -5.08
CA VAL A 452 9.72 26.23 -5.76
C VAL A 452 9.97 27.69 -6.12
N LYS A 453 11.13 27.99 -6.71
CA LYS A 453 11.48 29.37 -7.06
C LYS A 453 10.43 30.00 -7.99
N GLY A 454 9.67 30.96 -7.46
CA GLY A 454 8.66 31.73 -8.18
C GLY A 454 7.36 31.01 -8.49
N HIS A 455 7.20 29.75 -8.09
CA HIS A 455 6.01 28.95 -8.46
C HIS A 455 5.53 28.05 -7.32
N LEU A 456 4.24 27.68 -7.39
CA LEU A 456 3.64 26.61 -6.59
C LEU A 456 3.26 25.45 -7.51
N LEU A 457 3.60 24.23 -7.11
CA LEU A 457 3.17 23.00 -7.76
C LEU A 457 2.10 22.33 -6.90
N TYR A 458 1.02 21.88 -7.51
CA TYR A 458 -0.06 21.19 -6.80
C TYR A 458 -0.84 20.26 -7.73
N THR A 459 -1.42 19.22 -7.16
CA THR A 459 -2.28 18.30 -7.90
C THR A 459 -3.75 18.70 -7.83
N VAL A 460 -4.48 18.48 -8.91
CA VAL A 460 -5.94 18.62 -8.98
C VAL A 460 -6.51 17.27 -9.42
N SER A 461 -7.44 16.73 -8.64
CA SER A 461 -8.06 15.42 -8.89
C SER A 461 -9.57 15.53 -9.13
N GLY A 462 -10.13 14.54 -9.82
CA GLY A 462 -11.58 14.44 -9.97
C GLY A 462 -12.26 13.92 -8.70
N ALA A 463 -13.55 14.23 -8.53
CA ALA A 463 -14.35 13.62 -7.48
C ALA A 463 -14.44 12.09 -7.68
N ARG A 464 -14.30 11.32 -6.59
CA ARG A 464 -14.45 9.87 -6.61
C ARG A 464 -15.92 9.48 -6.75
N PHE A 465 -16.19 8.42 -7.49
CA PHE A 465 -17.50 7.77 -7.51
C PHE A 465 -17.49 6.55 -6.59
N TYR A 466 -18.67 6.16 -6.10
CA TYR A 466 -18.79 4.87 -5.42
C TYR A 466 -18.58 3.73 -6.44
N GLY A 467 -17.59 2.86 -6.18
CA GLY A 467 -17.34 1.66 -6.99
C GLY A 467 -16.69 1.88 -8.37
N ARG A 468 -16.24 3.10 -8.72
CA ARG A 468 -15.44 3.36 -9.93
C ARG A 468 -14.54 4.59 -9.79
N ASP A 469 -13.51 4.65 -10.63
CA ASP A 469 -12.61 5.81 -10.70
C ASP A 469 -13.31 7.05 -11.27
N SER A 470 -12.72 8.21 -10.98
CA SER A 470 -13.16 9.47 -11.59
C SER A 470 -12.92 9.45 -13.10
N SER A 471 -13.81 10.09 -13.86
CA SER A 471 -13.61 10.34 -15.28
C SER A 471 -12.52 11.39 -15.54
N GLN A 472 -12.20 12.22 -14.53
CA GLN A 472 -11.14 13.21 -14.60
C GLN A 472 -9.86 12.63 -13.99
N LYS A 473 -8.81 12.49 -14.80
CA LYS A 473 -7.49 12.10 -14.33
C LYS A 473 -6.86 13.21 -13.51
N THR A 474 -6.03 12.83 -12.53
CA THR A 474 -5.27 13.79 -11.73
C THR A 474 -4.29 14.55 -12.62
N ARG A 475 -4.18 15.87 -12.45
CA ARG A 475 -3.25 16.73 -13.17
C ARG A 475 -2.29 17.41 -12.20
N LEU A 476 -1.03 17.57 -12.59
CA LEU A 476 -0.08 18.44 -11.90
C LEU A 476 -0.19 19.85 -12.48
N GLN A 477 -0.53 20.82 -11.64
CA GLN A 477 -0.61 22.24 -11.96
C GLN A 477 0.64 22.98 -11.49
N ILE A 478 0.91 24.09 -12.14
CA ILE A 478 1.92 25.08 -11.76
C ILE A 478 1.27 26.46 -11.71
N PHE A 479 1.49 27.19 -10.62
CA PHE A 479 1.02 28.56 -10.44
C PHE A 479 2.20 29.52 -10.36
N ASP A 480 2.24 30.52 -11.24
CA ASP A 480 3.24 31.59 -11.26
C ASP A 480 2.87 32.66 -10.22
N LEU A 481 3.72 32.82 -9.20
CA LEU A 481 3.46 33.74 -8.08
C LEU A 481 3.45 35.21 -8.52
N ALA A 482 4.21 35.57 -9.56
CA ALA A 482 4.32 36.94 -10.03
C ALA A 482 3.18 37.31 -10.98
N LYS A 483 2.85 36.42 -11.92
CA LYS A 483 1.78 36.63 -12.91
C LYS A 483 0.39 36.30 -12.37
N ARG A 484 0.32 35.55 -11.27
CA ARG A 484 -0.92 35.07 -10.66
C ARG A 484 -1.72 34.16 -11.60
N GLU A 485 -1.02 33.37 -12.41
CA GLU A 485 -1.60 32.49 -13.43
C GLU A 485 -1.32 31.03 -13.11
N ALA A 486 -2.35 30.18 -13.23
CA ALA A 486 -2.23 28.73 -13.15
C ALA A 486 -2.19 28.12 -14.55
N ALA A 487 -1.37 27.09 -14.72
CA ALA A 487 -1.29 26.28 -15.94
C ALA A 487 -1.14 24.79 -15.60
N THR A 488 -1.59 23.93 -16.50
CA THR A 488 -1.34 22.49 -16.38
C THR A 488 0.08 22.17 -16.81
N LEU A 489 0.87 21.59 -15.91
CA LEU A 489 2.24 21.16 -16.18
C LEU A 489 2.26 19.77 -16.82
N VAL A 490 1.49 18.82 -16.24
CA VAL A 490 1.37 17.44 -16.72
C VAL A 490 -0.04 16.91 -16.46
N ASP A 491 -0.65 16.33 -17.49
CA ASP A 491 -1.88 15.53 -17.39
C ASP A 491 -1.61 14.07 -16.99
N ASP A 492 -2.60 13.44 -16.35
CA ASP A 492 -2.61 12.04 -15.95
C ASP A 492 -1.42 11.63 -15.06
N VAL A 493 -1.38 12.23 -13.87
CA VAL A 493 -0.31 12.05 -12.89
C VAL A 493 -0.78 11.17 -11.75
N ALA A 494 -0.13 10.02 -11.57
CA ALA A 494 -0.32 9.12 -10.43
C ALA A 494 0.54 9.51 -9.22
N GLY A 495 1.61 10.30 -9.43
CA GLY A 495 2.47 10.85 -8.39
C GLY A 495 3.59 11.70 -8.98
N HIS A 496 4.25 12.50 -8.14
CA HIS A 496 5.40 13.32 -8.56
C HIS A 496 6.42 13.52 -7.43
N ALA A 497 7.67 13.80 -7.82
CA ALA A 497 8.77 14.16 -6.93
C ALA A 497 9.55 15.35 -7.51
N VAL A 498 9.86 16.34 -6.69
CA VAL A 498 10.52 17.60 -7.12
C VAL A 498 12.00 17.52 -6.73
N SER A 499 12.91 17.93 -7.62
CA SER A 499 14.34 18.01 -7.27
C SER A 499 14.56 19.00 -6.12
N ALA A 500 15.61 18.80 -5.32
CA ALA A 500 15.90 19.66 -4.17
C ALA A 500 16.11 21.14 -4.56
N ASP A 501 16.64 21.40 -5.76
CA ASP A 501 16.80 22.76 -6.30
C ASP A 501 15.50 23.36 -6.88
N GLY A 502 14.42 22.57 -6.95
CA GLY A 502 13.10 22.96 -7.46
C GLY A 502 13.03 23.15 -8.98
N SER A 503 14.05 22.76 -9.74
CA SER A 503 14.12 23.03 -11.19
C SER A 503 13.48 21.93 -12.05
N LYS A 504 13.38 20.71 -11.53
CA LYS A 504 12.85 19.52 -12.23
C LYS A 504 11.77 18.83 -11.41
N VAL A 505 10.88 18.13 -12.10
CA VAL A 505 9.91 17.22 -11.49
C VAL A 505 9.90 15.88 -12.22
N LEU A 506 10.01 14.79 -11.47
CA LEU A 506 9.78 13.44 -11.94
C LEU A 506 8.30 13.12 -11.76
N VAL A 507 7.62 12.71 -12.84
CA VAL A 507 6.20 12.37 -12.82
C VAL A 507 5.99 10.91 -13.22
N ARG A 508 5.00 10.27 -12.59
CA ARG A 508 4.52 8.93 -12.95
C ARG A 508 3.16 9.04 -13.63
N SER A 509 3.03 8.47 -14.83
CA SER A 509 1.78 8.34 -15.57
C SER A 509 1.56 6.86 -15.89
N GLY A 510 0.64 6.20 -15.16
CA GLY A 510 0.53 4.74 -15.17
C GLY A 510 1.83 4.07 -14.72
N ALA A 511 2.45 3.29 -15.61
CA ALA A 511 3.75 2.63 -15.38
C ALA A 511 4.95 3.42 -15.94
N VAL A 512 4.72 4.57 -16.58
CA VAL A 512 5.78 5.36 -17.24
C VAL A 512 6.24 6.48 -16.33
N PHE A 513 7.57 6.68 -16.29
CA PHE A 513 8.20 7.79 -15.59
C PHE A 513 8.76 8.80 -16.59
N SER A 514 8.62 10.10 -16.29
CA SER A 514 9.16 11.16 -17.13
C SER A 514 9.65 12.33 -16.31
N LEU A 515 10.76 12.93 -16.72
CA LEU A 515 11.28 14.16 -16.15
C LEU A 515 10.76 15.37 -16.92
N VAL A 516 10.35 16.41 -16.21
CA VAL A 516 9.82 17.65 -16.78
C VAL A 516 10.48 18.87 -16.10
N ASP A 517 10.74 19.92 -16.87
CA ASP A 517 11.17 21.21 -16.32
C ASP A 517 10.05 21.91 -15.58
N VAL A 518 10.36 22.53 -14.45
CA VAL A 518 9.39 23.34 -13.69
C VAL A 518 9.25 24.73 -14.34
N LYS A 519 8.29 24.86 -15.27
CA LYS A 519 7.93 26.13 -15.93
C LYS A 519 6.49 26.13 -16.45
N PRO A 520 5.77 27.27 -16.51
CA PRO A 520 4.32 27.31 -16.80
C PRO A 520 3.83 26.69 -18.12
N LYS A 521 4.69 26.60 -19.14
CA LYS A 521 4.36 25.95 -20.42
C LYS A 521 4.84 24.50 -20.53
N GLY A 522 5.38 23.95 -19.45
CA GLY A 522 6.08 22.66 -19.46
C GLY A 522 7.35 22.67 -20.29
N GLY A 523 8.18 21.65 -20.10
CA GLY A 523 9.26 21.27 -21.02
C GLY A 523 8.89 19.99 -21.78
N GLU A 524 9.77 19.56 -22.68
CA GLU A 524 9.67 18.23 -23.28
C GLU A 524 9.70 17.17 -22.16
N LYS A 525 8.75 16.22 -22.20
CA LYS A 525 8.73 15.10 -21.26
C LYS A 525 9.85 14.14 -21.63
N LYS A 526 10.88 14.06 -20.80
CA LYS A 526 12.00 13.14 -21.01
C LYS A 526 11.69 11.80 -20.34
N PRO A 527 11.56 10.68 -21.08
CA PRO A 527 11.27 9.39 -20.47
C PRO A 527 12.43 8.92 -19.57
N VAL A 528 12.09 8.35 -18.43
CA VAL A 528 13.05 7.73 -17.49
C VAL A 528 12.83 6.23 -17.51
N SER A 529 13.83 5.48 -17.95
CA SER A 529 13.72 4.02 -18.11
C SER A 529 13.86 3.30 -16.76
N THR A 530 12.96 2.36 -16.50
CA THR A 530 13.03 1.40 -15.39
C THR A 530 13.34 -0.03 -15.85
N LYS A 531 13.50 -0.26 -17.17
CA LYS A 531 13.60 -1.60 -17.77
C LYS A 531 14.85 -2.39 -17.38
N GLU A 532 15.90 -1.70 -17.00
CA GLU A 532 17.18 -2.30 -16.60
C GLU A 532 17.29 -2.50 -15.08
N LEU A 533 16.27 -2.10 -14.32
CA LEU A 533 16.20 -2.34 -12.89
C LEU A 533 15.88 -3.81 -12.64
N ALA A 534 16.71 -4.47 -11.83
CA ALA A 534 16.52 -5.86 -11.45
C ALA A 534 17.12 -6.14 -10.07
N VAL A 535 16.46 -7.03 -9.33
CA VAL A 535 16.99 -7.59 -8.07
C VAL A 535 17.64 -8.94 -8.34
N ASP A 536 18.70 -9.24 -7.59
CA ASP A 536 19.23 -10.59 -7.48
C ASP A 536 18.52 -11.27 -6.30
N ARG A 537 17.53 -12.09 -6.64
CA ARG A 537 16.60 -12.71 -5.70
C ARG A 537 17.13 -14.05 -5.22
N VAL A 538 17.18 -14.25 -3.91
CA VAL A 538 17.36 -15.55 -3.26
C VAL A 538 16.04 -15.94 -2.57
N PRO A 539 15.22 -16.82 -3.17
CA PRO A 539 13.85 -17.08 -2.70
C PRO A 539 13.73 -17.48 -1.24
N VAL A 540 14.62 -18.34 -0.74
CA VAL A 540 14.59 -18.82 0.65
C VAL A 540 14.85 -17.69 1.65
N GLU A 541 15.69 -16.72 1.27
CA GLU A 541 15.96 -15.53 2.08
C GLU A 541 14.75 -14.59 2.06
N GLU A 542 14.22 -14.34 0.87
CA GLU A 542 13.06 -13.46 0.68
C GLU A 542 11.81 -14.01 1.39
N PHE A 543 11.60 -15.32 1.38
CA PHE A 543 10.48 -15.95 2.08
C PHE A 543 10.60 -15.81 3.59
N ALA A 544 11.81 -15.86 4.14
CA ALA A 544 12.04 -15.59 5.55
C ALA A 544 11.77 -14.12 5.88
N GLU A 545 12.20 -13.18 5.04
CA GLU A 545 11.90 -11.77 5.24
C GLU A 545 10.40 -11.48 5.20
N VAL A 546 9.68 -12.00 4.20
CA VAL A 546 8.22 -11.84 4.10
C VAL A 546 7.51 -12.40 5.34
N PHE A 547 7.99 -13.52 5.90
CA PHE A 547 7.46 -14.06 7.16
C PHE A 547 7.67 -13.11 8.32
N ASP A 548 8.88 -12.58 8.47
CA ASP A 548 9.28 -11.71 9.56
C ASP A 548 8.52 -10.38 9.50
N GLU A 549 8.37 -9.81 8.31
CA GLU A 549 7.61 -8.58 8.10
C GLU A 549 6.12 -8.79 8.41
N VAL A 550 5.50 -9.88 7.96
CA VAL A 550 4.10 -10.17 8.29
C VAL A 550 3.93 -10.36 9.80
N TRP A 551 4.86 -11.05 10.46
CA TRP A 551 4.85 -11.22 11.91
C TRP A 551 4.95 -9.87 12.64
N ARG A 552 5.86 -8.99 12.24
CA ARG A 552 6.02 -7.63 12.80
C ARG A 552 4.78 -6.76 12.53
N ARG A 553 4.21 -6.82 11.33
CA ARG A 553 3.00 -6.06 10.97
C ARG A 553 1.82 -6.42 11.87
N TYR A 554 1.63 -7.69 12.19
CA TYR A 554 0.60 -8.09 13.15
C TYR A 554 0.91 -7.64 14.58
N ARG A 555 2.15 -7.78 15.04
CA ARG A 555 2.58 -7.24 16.35
C ARG A 555 2.26 -5.75 16.47
N ASP A 556 2.54 -4.98 15.42
CA ASP A 556 2.47 -3.52 15.45
C ASP A 556 1.07 -2.98 15.16
N PHE A 557 0.32 -3.59 14.25
CA PHE A 557 -0.96 -3.05 13.74
C PHE A 557 -2.21 -3.82 14.18
N PHE A 558 -2.09 -4.94 14.89
CA PHE A 558 -3.28 -5.63 15.39
C PHE A 558 -4.08 -4.71 16.32
N TYR A 559 -5.41 -4.75 16.19
CA TYR A 559 -6.29 -3.71 16.76
C TYR A 559 -6.27 -3.65 18.29
N VAL A 560 -5.85 -4.73 18.97
CA VAL A 560 -5.74 -4.80 20.42
C VAL A 560 -4.36 -5.31 20.84
N ARG A 561 -3.68 -4.54 21.71
CA ARG A 561 -2.27 -4.77 22.07
C ARG A 561 -1.97 -6.12 22.70
N ASN A 562 -2.92 -6.71 23.42
CA ASN A 562 -2.73 -8.00 24.06
C ASN A 562 -2.92 -9.18 23.10
N MET A 563 -3.23 -8.94 21.81
CA MET A 563 -3.36 -9.96 20.78
C MET A 563 -4.33 -11.09 21.19
N HIS A 564 -5.46 -10.72 21.80
CA HIS A 564 -6.46 -11.63 22.39
C HIS A 564 -5.94 -12.55 23.52
N GLY A 565 -4.78 -12.24 24.09
CA GLY A 565 -4.12 -13.04 25.13
C GLY A 565 -3.18 -14.12 24.59
N TYR A 566 -2.99 -14.20 23.26
CA TYR A 566 -2.04 -15.14 22.66
C TYR A 566 -0.60 -14.63 22.75
N ASP A 567 0.34 -15.53 23.00
CA ASP A 567 1.77 -15.24 22.91
C ASP A 567 2.20 -15.22 21.43
N TRP A 568 2.15 -14.03 20.84
CA TRP A 568 2.48 -13.82 19.44
C TRP A 568 3.93 -14.18 19.09
N LYS A 569 4.85 -14.01 20.04
CA LYS A 569 6.24 -14.39 19.86
C LYS A 569 6.37 -15.91 19.76
N ALA A 570 5.77 -16.64 20.70
CA ALA A 570 5.77 -18.10 20.67
C ALA A 570 5.08 -18.65 19.40
N ILE A 571 4.01 -18.01 18.94
CA ILE A 571 3.33 -18.35 17.67
C ILE A 571 4.29 -18.15 16.49
N GLY A 572 4.96 -17.00 16.39
CA GLY A 572 5.96 -16.73 15.36
C GLY A 572 7.08 -17.78 15.35
N ASP A 573 7.65 -18.07 16.52
CA ASP A 573 8.71 -19.07 16.69
C ASP A 573 8.26 -20.49 16.28
N ARG A 574 6.99 -20.83 16.51
CA ARG A 574 6.42 -22.12 16.09
C ARG A 574 6.37 -22.22 14.57
N TYR A 575 5.75 -21.25 13.89
CA TYR A 575 5.55 -21.31 12.44
C TYR A 575 6.83 -21.04 11.64
N ARG A 576 7.79 -20.28 12.19
CA ARG A 576 9.11 -20.06 11.58
C ARG A 576 9.86 -21.37 11.33
N LYS A 577 9.63 -22.41 12.16
CA LYS A 577 10.25 -23.74 11.98
C LYS A 577 9.83 -24.43 10.69
N LEU A 578 8.76 -23.98 10.03
CA LEU A 578 8.30 -24.51 8.74
C LEU A 578 9.00 -23.88 7.54
N LEU A 579 9.67 -22.73 7.70
CA LEU A 579 10.34 -22.03 6.59
C LEU A 579 11.37 -22.87 5.83
N PRO A 580 12.18 -23.75 6.47
CA PRO A 580 13.08 -24.64 5.74
C PRO A 580 12.38 -25.60 4.76
N HIS A 581 11.08 -25.83 4.93
CA HIS A 581 10.26 -26.69 4.09
C HIS A 581 9.47 -25.94 3.02
N VAL A 582 9.50 -24.60 3.02
CA VAL A 582 8.85 -23.76 2.01
C VAL A 582 9.65 -23.84 0.72
N ALA A 583 9.01 -24.33 -0.35
CA ALA A 583 9.62 -24.45 -1.67
C ALA A 583 9.02 -23.49 -2.71
N HIS A 584 7.80 -23.01 -2.48
CA HIS A 584 7.09 -22.12 -3.38
C HIS A 584 6.30 -21.05 -2.63
N ARG A 585 5.87 -19.98 -3.33
CA ARG A 585 5.08 -18.89 -2.73
C ARG A 585 3.76 -19.38 -2.12
N SER A 586 3.17 -20.43 -2.68
CA SER A 586 1.98 -21.09 -2.11
C SER A 586 2.22 -21.66 -0.72
N ASP A 587 3.39 -22.27 -0.49
CA ASP A 587 3.73 -22.89 0.78
C ASP A 587 3.97 -21.81 1.83
N LEU A 588 4.63 -20.72 1.44
CA LEU A 588 4.77 -19.55 2.30
C LEU A 588 3.40 -18.98 2.66
N ASN A 589 2.50 -18.81 1.70
CA ASN A 589 1.14 -18.32 1.98
C ASN A 589 0.36 -19.25 2.91
N TYR A 590 0.56 -20.57 2.81
CA TYR A 590 0.00 -21.53 3.77
C TYR A 590 0.55 -21.29 5.18
N VAL A 591 1.87 -21.24 5.35
CA VAL A 591 2.53 -21.01 6.65
C VAL A 591 2.09 -19.70 7.29
N LEU A 592 2.09 -18.61 6.51
CA LEU A 592 1.62 -17.30 6.95
C LEU A 592 0.13 -17.37 7.34
N GLY A 593 -0.68 -18.08 6.57
CA GLY A 593 -2.12 -18.20 6.78
C GLY A 593 -2.45 -18.90 8.09
N GLU A 594 -1.74 -20.00 8.36
CA GLU A 594 -1.82 -20.70 9.63
C GLU A 594 -1.39 -19.80 10.79
N MET A 595 -0.27 -19.08 10.66
CA MET A 595 0.23 -18.17 11.69
C MET A 595 -0.78 -17.07 12.05
N ILE A 596 -1.27 -16.31 11.07
CA ILE A 596 -2.17 -15.17 11.34
C ILE A 596 -3.55 -15.63 11.84
N SER A 597 -3.98 -16.83 11.44
CA SER A 597 -5.27 -17.38 11.83
C SER A 597 -5.35 -17.71 13.33
N GLU A 598 -4.20 -17.85 14.01
CA GLU A 598 -4.16 -18.12 15.45
C GLU A 598 -4.82 -17.02 16.28
N LEU A 599 -4.78 -15.78 15.79
CA LEU A 599 -5.36 -14.63 16.48
C LEU A 599 -6.88 -14.63 16.48
N ASN A 600 -7.54 -15.52 15.74
CA ASN A 600 -9.00 -15.64 15.69
C ASN A 600 -9.67 -14.29 15.40
N ALA A 601 -9.30 -13.66 14.29
CA ALA A 601 -9.83 -12.38 13.87
C ALA A 601 -10.25 -12.42 12.40
N GLY A 602 -11.38 -11.76 12.10
CA GLY A 602 -11.80 -11.54 10.72
C GLY A 602 -10.86 -10.59 9.99
N HIS A 603 -10.93 -10.57 8.65
CA HIS A 603 -10.11 -9.69 7.79
C HIS A 603 -8.59 -9.87 7.94
N CYS A 604 -8.16 -11.03 8.43
CA CYS A 604 -6.77 -11.46 8.42
C CYS A 604 -6.51 -12.29 7.16
N TYR A 605 -6.29 -11.65 6.01
CA TYR A 605 -6.20 -12.34 4.71
C TYR A 605 -4.78 -12.42 4.17
N ILE A 606 -4.56 -13.38 3.27
CA ILE A 606 -3.35 -13.49 2.46
C ILE A 606 -3.77 -13.61 1.01
N GLU A 607 -3.27 -12.70 0.19
CA GLU A 607 -3.58 -12.64 -1.24
C GLU A 607 -2.31 -12.33 -2.04
N GLY A 608 -2.24 -12.85 -3.26
CA GLY A 608 -1.17 -12.52 -4.21
C GLY A 608 0.22 -13.11 -3.90
N GLY A 609 1.19 -12.65 -4.68
CA GLY A 609 2.56 -13.14 -4.72
C GLY A 609 2.91 -13.87 -6.02
N ASP A 610 4.18 -14.24 -6.15
CA ASP A 610 4.73 -14.91 -7.33
C ASP A 610 4.34 -16.40 -7.35
N PHE A 611 3.09 -16.67 -7.75
CA PHE A 611 2.56 -18.04 -7.84
C PHE A 611 2.86 -18.73 -9.19
N GLU A 612 3.29 -17.97 -10.20
CA GLU A 612 3.51 -18.48 -11.57
C GLU A 612 2.29 -19.25 -12.13
N LEU A 613 1.07 -18.77 -11.83
CA LEU A 613 -0.15 -19.44 -12.29
C LEU A 613 -0.23 -19.46 -13.82
N PRO A 614 -0.67 -20.58 -14.43
CA PRO A 614 -0.91 -20.62 -15.86
C PRO A 614 -2.01 -19.62 -16.24
N GLU A 615 -1.99 -19.16 -17.49
CA GLU A 615 -3.05 -18.29 -18.01
C GLU A 615 -4.40 -18.98 -17.83
N ARG A 616 -5.32 -18.31 -17.12
CA ARG A 616 -6.67 -18.83 -16.95
C ARG A 616 -7.41 -18.69 -18.28
N PRO A 617 -8.06 -19.75 -18.78
CA PRO A 617 -8.85 -19.66 -19.99
C PRO A 617 -9.95 -18.61 -19.79
N ARG A 618 -10.07 -17.69 -20.72
CA ARG A 618 -11.15 -16.70 -20.71
C ARG A 618 -12.43 -17.37 -21.20
N VAL A 619 -13.47 -17.34 -20.38
CA VAL A 619 -14.78 -17.87 -20.75
C VAL A 619 -15.65 -16.71 -21.23
N GLY A 620 -16.18 -16.83 -22.45
CA GLY A 620 -17.18 -15.90 -22.96
C GLY A 620 -18.51 -16.10 -22.24
N LEU A 621 -19.07 -15.03 -21.67
CA LEU A 621 -20.38 -15.03 -21.00
C LEU A 621 -21.36 -14.17 -21.81
N PRO A 622 -22.09 -14.75 -22.80
CA PRO A 622 -22.95 -13.98 -23.69
C PRO A 622 -24.26 -13.51 -23.04
N GLY A 623 -24.42 -13.72 -21.73
CA GLY A 623 -25.68 -13.43 -21.04
C GLY A 623 -26.79 -14.40 -21.39
N ALA A 624 -26.50 -15.69 -21.62
CA ALA A 624 -27.50 -16.71 -21.89
C ALA A 624 -27.24 -18.03 -21.16
N ARG A 625 -28.30 -18.81 -20.98
CA ARG A 625 -28.25 -20.21 -20.56
C ARG A 625 -28.43 -21.11 -21.77
N PHE A 626 -27.57 -22.10 -21.91
CA PHE A 626 -27.65 -23.11 -22.97
C PHE A 626 -28.07 -24.46 -22.38
N GLU A 627 -28.78 -25.25 -23.17
CA GLU A 627 -29.10 -26.65 -22.84
C GLU A 627 -28.83 -27.54 -24.05
N LEU A 628 -28.39 -28.77 -23.80
CA LEU A 628 -28.21 -29.75 -24.86
C LEU A 628 -29.58 -30.35 -25.21
N ASP A 629 -30.08 -30.09 -26.42
CA ASP A 629 -31.15 -30.89 -26.98
C ASP A 629 -30.54 -32.20 -27.51
N GLN A 630 -30.72 -33.29 -26.75
CA GLN A 630 -30.16 -34.59 -27.12
C GLN A 630 -30.80 -35.19 -28.38
N ALA A 631 -32.04 -34.84 -28.71
CA ALA A 631 -32.71 -35.37 -29.89
C ALA A 631 -32.12 -34.79 -31.17
N VAL A 632 -31.70 -33.52 -31.13
CA VAL A 632 -31.09 -32.80 -32.27
C VAL A 632 -29.56 -32.84 -32.20
N GLY A 633 -28.97 -33.18 -31.04
CA GLY A 633 -27.53 -33.20 -30.82
C GLY A 633 -26.89 -31.80 -30.84
N ARG A 634 -27.63 -30.76 -30.44
CA ARG A 634 -27.19 -29.36 -30.48
C ARG A 634 -27.54 -28.60 -29.22
N TYR A 635 -26.75 -27.57 -28.90
CA TYR A 635 -27.09 -26.64 -27.84
C TYR A 635 -28.17 -25.66 -28.31
N ARG A 636 -29.21 -25.53 -27.49
CA ARG A 636 -30.30 -24.57 -27.65
C ARG A 636 -30.16 -23.46 -26.62
N ILE A 637 -30.51 -22.24 -26.99
CA ILE A 637 -30.60 -21.11 -26.07
C ILE A 637 -31.85 -21.30 -25.21
N ALA A 638 -31.66 -21.70 -23.97
CA ALA A 638 -32.73 -21.96 -23.01
C ALA A 638 -33.24 -20.68 -22.33
N ALA A 639 -32.36 -19.68 -22.16
CA ALA A 639 -32.73 -18.37 -21.64
C ALA A 639 -31.75 -17.30 -22.10
N ILE A 640 -32.24 -16.07 -22.30
CA ILE A 640 -31.42 -14.87 -22.48
C ILE A 640 -31.61 -14.01 -21.22
N LEU A 641 -30.50 -13.69 -20.56
CA LEU A 641 -30.46 -12.80 -19.42
C LEU A 641 -30.60 -11.37 -19.92
N ARG A 642 -31.51 -10.61 -19.32
CA ARG A 642 -31.72 -9.21 -19.67
C ARG A 642 -30.61 -8.33 -19.10
N GLY A 643 -30.22 -7.30 -19.85
CA GLY A 643 -29.32 -6.24 -19.39
C GLY A 643 -29.87 -4.86 -19.73
N GLU A 644 -29.08 -3.82 -19.46
CA GLU A 644 -29.35 -2.43 -19.83
C GLU A 644 -28.45 -2.06 -21.01
N ASN A 645 -28.99 -1.99 -22.22
CA ASN A 645 -28.19 -1.85 -23.44
C ASN A 645 -27.51 -0.47 -23.54
N GLU A 646 -28.13 0.55 -22.95
CA GLU A 646 -27.65 1.92 -22.86
C GLU A 646 -26.36 2.06 -22.04
N GLU A 647 -26.04 1.10 -21.17
CA GLU A 647 -24.86 1.12 -20.30
C GLU A 647 -23.96 -0.09 -20.58
N GLU A 648 -22.76 0.16 -21.14
CA GLU A 648 -21.82 -0.90 -21.57
C GLU A 648 -21.55 -1.94 -20.47
N LYS A 649 -21.45 -1.51 -19.22
CA LYS A 649 -21.16 -2.38 -18.06
C LYS A 649 -22.31 -3.35 -17.73
N TYR A 650 -23.55 -2.99 -18.02
CA TYR A 650 -24.75 -3.76 -17.69
C TYR A 650 -25.42 -4.39 -18.92
N ARG A 651 -24.85 -4.18 -20.09
CA ARG A 651 -25.32 -4.72 -21.35
C ARG A 651 -25.23 -6.24 -21.36
N SER A 652 -26.34 -6.88 -21.72
CA SER A 652 -26.33 -8.30 -22.12
C SER A 652 -26.04 -8.37 -23.63
N PRO A 653 -24.96 -9.03 -24.08
CA PRO A 653 -24.58 -9.01 -25.49
C PRO A 653 -25.67 -9.50 -26.45
N LEU A 654 -26.45 -10.51 -26.04
CA LEU A 654 -27.52 -11.08 -26.87
C LEU A 654 -28.81 -10.27 -26.87
N THR A 655 -28.89 -9.16 -26.12
CA THR A 655 -30.01 -8.22 -26.19
C THR A 655 -29.67 -6.95 -26.96
N GLU A 656 -28.45 -6.81 -27.48
CA GLU A 656 -27.99 -5.59 -28.14
C GLU A 656 -28.76 -5.28 -29.44
N VAL A 657 -28.83 -3.98 -29.78
CA VAL A 657 -29.49 -3.50 -31.01
C VAL A 657 -28.82 -4.14 -32.23
N GLY A 658 -29.64 -4.80 -33.06
CA GLY A 658 -29.17 -5.47 -34.27
C GLY A 658 -28.81 -6.94 -34.08
N ILE A 659 -28.93 -7.50 -32.87
CA ILE A 659 -28.81 -8.94 -32.62
C ILE A 659 -30.21 -9.58 -32.70
N ASP A 660 -30.39 -10.49 -33.66
CA ASP A 660 -31.64 -11.25 -33.86
C ASP A 660 -31.46 -12.68 -33.36
N VAL A 661 -31.47 -12.84 -32.03
CA VAL A 661 -31.32 -14.12 -31.35
C VAL A 661 -32.46 -14.29 -30.35
N ALA A 662 -33.11 -15.45 -30.37
CA ALA A 662 -34.25 -15.77 -29.53
C ALA A 662 -34.02 -17.00 -28.64
N VAL A 663 -34.79 -17.08 -27.56
CA VAL A 663 -34.91 -18.31 -26.78
C VAL A 663 -35.49 -19.40 -27.69
N GLY A 664 -34.83 -20.55 -27.73
CA GLY A 664 -35.17 -21.66 -28.62
C GLY A 664 -34.25 -21.80 -29.84
N ASP A 665 -33.44 -20.77 -30.16
CA ASP A 665 -32.49 -20.86 -31.26
C ASP A 665 -31.36 -21.85 -30.94
N TYR A 666 -30.86 -22.51 -31.99
CA TYR A 666 -29.76 -23.45 -31.89
C TYR A 666 -28.44 -22.77 -32.19
N VAL A 667 -27.44 -23.02 -31.33
CA VAL A 667 -26.05 -22.65 -31.62
C VAL A 667 -25.52 -23.64 -32.65
N LEU A 668 -25.29 -23.15 -33.87
CA LEU A 668 -24.76 -23.97 -34.96
C LEU A 668 -23.23 -24.10 -34.88
N ALA A 669 -22.55 -23.01 -34.53
CA ALA A 669 -21.11 -22.87 -34.52
C ALA A 669 -20.69 -21.66 -33.67
N ILE A 670 -19.44 -21.65 -33.19
CA ILE A 670 -18.79 -20.50 -32.56
C ILE A 670 -17.43 -20.38 -33.24
N ASP A 671 -17.17 -19.24 -33.90
CA ASP A 671 -15.97 -19.01 -34.72
C ASP A 671 -15.86 -19.89 -35.98
N GLY A 672 -17.02 -20.31 -36.53
CA GLY A 672 -17.12 -21.17 -37.72
C GLY A 672 -17.14 -22.65 -37.37
#